data_AF-L8MRV2-F1
#
_entry.id   AF-L8MRV2-F1
#
_cell.length_a   1.000
_cell.length_b   1.000
_cell.length_c   1.000
_cell.angle_alpha   90.00
_cell.angle_beta   90.00
_cell.angle_gamma   90.00
#
_symmetry.space_group_name_H-M   'P 1'
#
loop_
_entity.id
_entity.type
_entity.pdbx_description
1 polymer ?
#
loop_
_entity_poly.entity_id
_entity_poly.type
_entity_poly.pdbx_seq_one_letter_code
_entity_poly.pdbx_strand_id
1 'polypeptide(L)'
;MNAPNAPVIPNSNSSMRRFLKIVNLRPDEAERTLLMFLFYGATSIGAVWLEYSSSTLFLEAYTAEKLTWVYIATAFVVTAFGVFYSWLQKLFPLRWVMLGISCLLALPLPFAWFGLIQKGTFFYMAAVFGIRLWVEGIYVLSNINNDIAANQLFNIREIKRAFPLISTGIIVAEIVGGFSYPFLVAWGGGAVNMTLATCLMLFIGSCVLFYLSTRYKQAFPNSVYNSEEDREMSTRALKGNILKYVWLLFGFFIAAQVLFFMIEFQYQSQLEIHLKTEEAIGSFLGIFGGIMGVFKLALQLFGSSRIIERIGVFLAVLMPPVGIIITGTIAGFAPFGLLTGFVVLKFFDELFRFTIVAATAPTLFQAVPDLFRSQIQSFVRGIADPLATGGAGVLIWVVSEIFRRNNIGADVSAHWFAGVIVVVAMIWVAIIWLLRRGYLELLIQSVERGQLSLSTVDTRELRRAVSESMSRAETQTEQSVCIELLTQIAPQAVNESLAPILLQMNPDLQAQSIAAMLENPESRYLPYIHEVMQSHHASPQVQALCLRYVLLADEQNRDIDGLRKYLGPEQNPIIRGTAVALMMRLGASSQVAEATNTLRHMITSPSQPERVLGCRALAEAAFMQSLRFYVPQLLQDPSIEVRCALLKAIAATRASEYFPSIIRGLHYKATRKAAHDALVTLGDDAIAPLLELTTSDRSPDNVRIHAWDILGEIGSQGSISVLANNLLTSWGKHRRQILRTLIRIPQEQGIEAILELVGRSGIEKLVVQELGVMTEAWAGVVDLSIDKVACTETGLLLDSLQNEAINSLERIFLLMKLLYSGSAIQAASFNILSDSKSSLARGMEILDNTVDLSVKQIILSVVDNRSIPDKLNILATLHPYKPLSPINRLQQLVELRYCLSDWTLACCFHVARTQWWSLTAETMLKCLEHSTGFVREAVIAYLQVASPRSLMKVLPRLLKDRDSLVLAQSRAIYYYFQNNGKNILNLSNNLHESKDIDTEIKARMIGKPNGYGES
;
A
#
# COMPACT_ATOMS: atom_id res chain seq x y z
N MET A 1 -8.33 -26.04 -32.79
CA MET A 1 -7.55 -24.86 -32.38
C MET A 1 -6.50 -25.36 -31.41
N ASN A 2 -5.25 -25.44 -31.87
CA ASN A 2 -4.15 -26.05 -31.13
C ASN A 2 -3.72 -25.13 -29.97
N ALA A 3 -3.74 -25.67 -28.75
CA ALA A 3 -3.20 -25.03 -27.57
C ALA A 3 -1.71 -24.74 -27.76
N PRO A 4 -1.20 -23.55 -27.41
CA PRO A 4 0.24 -23.30 -27.41
C PRO A 4 0.89 -24.15 -26.31
N ASN A 5 1.90 -24.93 -26.69
CA ASN A 5 2.72 -25.76 -25.81
C ASN A 5 3.13 -24.98 -24.55
N ALA A 6 2.71 -25.46 -23.38
CA ALA A 6 3.23 -25.03 -22.10
C ALA A 6 4.75 -25.30 -22.04
N PRO A 7 5.56 -24.42 -21.44
CA PRO A 7 6.99 -24.65 -21.31
C PRO A 7 7.23 -25.92 -20.48
N VAL A 8 8.05 -26.82 -21.02
CA VAL A 8 8.49 -28.04 -20.34
C VAL A 8 9.21 -27.65 -19.05
N ILE A 9 8.62 -27.98 -17.91
CA ILE A 9 9.23 -27.80 -16.59
C ILE A 9 10.48 -28.71 -16.54
N PRO A 10 11.71 -28.18 -16.38
CA PRO A 10 12.90 -29.00 -16.37
C PRO A 10 12.93 -29.91 -15.13
N ASN A 11 13.27 -31.18 -15.32
CA ASN A 11 13.39 -32.21 -14.28
C ASN A 11 14.17 -31.73 -13.03
N SER A 12 13.80 -32.27 -11.86
CA SER A 12 14.24 -31.86 -10.51
C SER A 12 15.76 -31.90 -10.23
N ASN A 13 16.58 -32.50 -11.11
CA ASN A 13 18.02 -32.71 -10.92
C ASN A 13 18.95 -31.82 -11.78
N SER A 14 18.46 -30.81 -12.50
CA SER A 14 19.33 -30.04 -13.42
C SER A 14 20.17 -28.94 -12.74
N SER A 15 21.44 -28.84 -13.13
CA SER A 15 22.35 -27.72 -12.80
C SER A 15 21.75 -26.35 -13.11
N MET A 16 20.81 -26.29 -14.05
CA MET A 16 20.04 -25.10 -14.43
C MET A 16 19.23 -24.52 -13.26
N ARG A 17 18.57 -25.35 -12.43
CA ARG A 17 17.76 -24.85 -11.30
C ARG A 17 18.63 -24.32 -10.15
N ARG A 18 19.85 -24.86 -9.98
CA ARG A 18 20.85 -24.32 -9.03
C ARG A 18 21.38 -22.97 -9.51
N PHE A 19 21.67 -22.83 -10.80
CA PHE A 19 22.08 -21.57 -11.40
C PHE A 19 20.98 -20.49 -11.28
N LEU A 20 19.73 -20.83 -11.60
CA LEU A 20 18.59 -19.91 -11.45
C LEU A 20 18.36 -19.46 -10.00
N LYS A 21 18.61 -20.32 -9.01
CA LYS A 21 18.57 -19.94 -7.59
C LYS A 21 19.72 -18.99 -7.19
N ILE A 22 20.92 -19.19 -7.72
CA ILE A 22 22.08 -18.32 -7.46
C ILE A 22 21.85 -16.92 -8.04
N VAL A 23 21.23 -16.84 -9.22
CA VAL A 23 20.93 -15.57 -9.91
C VAL A 23 19.57 -14.99 -9.49
N ASN A 24 18.89 -15.60 -8.50
CA ASN A 24 17.59 -15.18 -7.97
C ASN A 24 16.51 -14.98 -9.06
N LEU A 25 16.49 -15.83 -10.09
CA LEU A 25 15.61 -15.72 -11.25
C LEU A 25 14.57 -16.86 -11.25
N ARG A 26 13.30 -16.58 -11.57
CA ARG A 26 12.26 -17.62 -11.63
C ARG A 26 12.38 -18.46 -12.92
N PRO A 27 11.98 -19.76 -12.91
CA PRO A 27 11.98 -20.58 -14.13
C PRO A 27 11.16 -19.97 -15.28
N ASP A 28 10.03 -19.34 -14.95
CA ASP A 28 9.13 -18.69 -15.91
C ASP A 28 9.65 -17.33 -16.42
N GLU A 29 10.71 -16.80 -15.79
CA GLU A 29 11.40 -15.57 -16.19
C GLU A 29 12.64 -15.88 -17.05
N ALA A 30 13.20 -17.09 -16.94
CA ALA A 30 14.50 -17.44 -17.52
C ALA A 30 14.60 -17.26 -19.05
N GLU A 31 13.61 -17.74 -19.80
CA GLU A 31 13.59 -17.61 -21.27
C GLU A 31 13.53 -16.12 -21.69
N ARG A 32 12.65 -15.33 -21.04
CA ARG A 32 12.49 -13.90 -21.29
C ARG A 32 13.78 -13.13 -21.01
N THR A 33 14.42 -13.41 -19.88
CA THR A 33 15.67 -12.74 -19.47
C THR A 33 16.83 -13.11 -20.39
N LEU A 34 16.94 -14.37 -20.83
CA LEU A 34 17.97 -14.81 -21.77
C LEU A 34 17.81 -14.15 -23.14
N LEU A 35 16.58 -14.09 -23.68
CA LEU A 35 16.32 -13.45 -24.97
C LEU A 35 16.62 -11.94 -24.93
N MET A 36 16.29 -11.28 -23.82
CA MET A 36 16.65 -9.87 -23.60
C MET A 36 18.17 -9.68 -23.48
N PHE A 37 18.86 -10.56 -22.77
CA PHE A 37 20.32 -10.57 -22.70
C PHE A 37 20.97 -10.75 -24.08
N LEU A 38 20.46 -11.68 -24.91
CA LEU A 38 20.96 -11.92 -26.26
C LEU A 38 20.68 -10.73 -27.19
N PHE A 39 19.49 -10.14 -27.12
CA PHE A 39 19.16 -8.93 -27.88
C PHE A 39 20.13 -7.80 -27.53
N TYR A 40 20.26 -7.49 -26.25
CA TYR A 40 21.05 -6.35 -25.79
C TYR A 40 22.56 -6.58 -25.97
N GLY A 41 23.04 -7.81 -25.67
CA GLY A 41 24.42 -8.19 -25.92
C GLY A 41 24.78 -8.13 -27.41
N ALA A 42 23.90 -8.59 -28.31
CA ALA A 42 24.15 -8.52 -29.75
C ALA A 42 24.25 -7.08 -30.25
N THR A 43 23.30 -6.22 -29.87
CA THR A 43 23.34 -4.81 -30.30
C THR A 43 24.56 -4.08 -29.74
N SER A 44 24.93 -4.35 -28.48
CA SER A 44 26.13 -3.78 -27.86
C SER A 44 27.44 -4.28 -28.49
N ILE A 45 27.57 -5.55 -28.88
CA ILE A 45 28.78 -6.07 -29.57
C ILE A 45 29.01 -5.29 -30.87
N GLY A 46 27.96 -5.11 -31.66
CA GLY A 46 28.02 -4.31 -32.88
C GLY A 46 28.42 -2.86 -32.60
N ALA A 47 27.80 -2.24 -31.58
CA ALA A 47 28.11 -0.86 -31.20
C ALA A 47 29.59 -0.68 -30.82
N VAL A 48 30.15 -1.61 -30.04
CA VAL A 48 31.57 -1.59 -29.61
C VAL A 48 32.52 -1.73 -30.81
N TRP A 49 32.23 -2.63 -31.76
CA TRP A 49 33.05 -2.74 -32.99
C TRP A 49 33.03 -1.46 -33.82
N LEU A 50 31.86 -0.84 -33.94
CA LEU A 50 31.71 0.42 -34.65
C LEU A 50 32.40 1.57 -33.92
N GLU A 51 32.36 1.58 -32.60
CA GLU A 51 33.04 2.59 -31.78
C GLU A 51 34.55 2.58 -32.01
N TYR A 52 35.18 1.40 -31.95
CA TYR A 52 36.62 1.28 -32.18
C TYR A 52 36.99 1.60 -33.64
N SER A 53 36.26 1.06 -34.62
CA SER A 53 36.51 1.37 -36.04
C SER A 53 36.24 2.83 -36.41
N SER A 54 35.22 3.44 -35.83
CA SER A 54 34.94 4.86 -36.06
C SER A 54 36.01 5.75 -35.45
N SER A 55 36.51 5.42 -34.25
CA SER A 55 37.57 6.17 -33.59
C SER A 55 38.89 6.07 -34.37
N THR A 56 39.25 4.89 -34.88
CA THR A 56 40.46 4.75 -35.71
C THR A 56 40.36 5.53 -37.02
N LEU A 57 39.25 5.40 -37.75
CA LEU A 57 39.03 6.09 -39.02
C LEU A 57 38.93 7.61 -38.84
N PHE A 58 38.35 8.06 -37.71
CA PHE A 58 38.21 9.48 -37.39
C PHE A 58 39.56 10.13 -37.09
N LEU A 59 40.40 9.49 -36.29
CA LEU A 59 41.73 10.00 -35.98
C LEU A 59 42.61 10.07 -37.24
N GLU A 60 42.48 9.13 -38.17
CA GLU A 60 43.18 9.17 -39.47
C GLU A 60 42.69 10.34 -40.36
N ALA A 61 41.38 10.59 -40.42
CA ALA A 61 40.80 11.53 -41.37
C ALA A 61 40.71 12.99 -40.89
N TYR A 62 40.47 13.21 -39.59
CA TYR A 62 40.08 14.51 -39.05
C TYR A 62 40.90 15.00 -37.85
N THR A 63 41.85 14.22 -37.34
CA THR A 63 42.62 14.45 -36.10
C THR A 63 41.77 14.58 -34.82
N ALA A 64 42.35 14.36 -33.64
CA ALA A 64 41.62 14.36 -32.37
C ALA A 64 40.99 15.72 -32.06
N GLU A 65 41.55 16.83 -32.54
CA GLU A 65 40.98 18.16 -32.31
C GLU A 65 39.56 18.30 -32.84
N LYS A 66 39.21 17.60 -33.93
CA LYS A 66 37.87 17.65 -34.51
C LYS A 66 36.84 16.81 -33.74
N LEU A 67 37.24 16.02 -32.74
CA LEU A 67 36.28 15.35 -31.84
C LEU A 67 35.37 16.37 -31.12
N THR A 68 35.84 17.61 -30.91
CA THR A 68 35.00 18.63 -30.27
C THR A 68 33.74 18.93 -31.07
N TRP A 69 33.82 18.91 -32.41
CA TRP A 69 32.66 19.07 -33.28
C TRP A 69 31.72 17.88 -33.20
N VAL A 70 32.26 16.67 -33.03
CA VAL A 70 31.46 15.47 -32.76
C VAL A 70 30.72 15.65 -31.44
N TYR A 71 31.39 16.04 -30.35
CA TYR A 71 30.74 16.24 -29.04
C TYR A 71 29.61 17.27 -29.06
N ILE A 72 29.82 18.40 -29.76
CA ILE A 72 28.79 19.42 -29.95
C ILE A 72 27.60 18.85 -30.76
N ALA A 73 27.89 18.12 -31.84
CA ALA A 73 26.86 17.52 -32.67
C ALA A 73 26.09 16.40 -31.94
N THR A 74 26.76 15.62 -31.10
CA THR A 74 26.17 14.57 -30.27
C THR A 74 25.08 15.14 -29.36
N ALA A 75 25.29 16.30 -28.73
CA ALA A 75 24.27 16.92 -27.87
C ALA A 75 22.96 17.21 -28.63
N PHE A 76 23.07 17.72 -29.87
CA PHE A 76 21.91 17.98 -30.71
C PHE A 76 21.24 16.68 -31.18
N VAL A 77 22.03 15.71 -31.63
CA VAL A 77 21.52 14.46 -32.20
C VAL A 77 20.87 13.57 -31.16
N VAL A 78 21.46 13.43 -29.96
CA VAL A 78 20.87 12.67 -28.86
C VAL A 78 19.53 13.27 -28.43
N THR A 79 19.45 14.61 -28.33
CA THR A 79 18.20 15.32 -28.02
C THR A 79 17.16 15.12 -29.12
N ALA A 80 17.57 15.25 -30.38
CA ALA A 80 16.71 15.05 -31.54
C ALA A 80 16.16 13.62 -31.61
N PHE A 81 16.99 12.60 -31.35
CA PHE A 81 16.56 11.20 -31.32
C PHE A 81 15.59 10.90 -30.18
N GLY A 82 15.78 11.47 -28.99
CA GLY A 82 14.80 11.34 -27.90
C GLY A 82 13.43 11.93 -28.25
N VAL A 83 13.41 13.13 -28.85
CA VAL A 83 12.18 13.78 -29.34
C VAL A 83 11.55 12.98 -30.47
N PHE A 84 12.36 12.52 -31.42
CA PHE A 84 11.92 11.71 -32.56
C PHE A 84 11.30 10.37 -32.11
N TYR A 85 11.93 9.68 -31.15
CA TYR A 85 11.41 8.45 -30.56
C TYR A 85 10.03 8.71 -29.93
N SER A 86 9.93 9.75 -29.10
CA SER A 86 8.69 10.14 -28.42
C SER A 86 7.59 10.54 -29.41
N TRP A 87 7.96 11.20 -30.52
CA TRP A 87 7.03 11.54 -31.59
C TRP A 87 6.53 10.29 -32.33
N LEU A 88 7.41 9.33 -32.62
CA LEU A 88 7.05 8.07 -33.26
C LEU A 88 6.05 7.25 -32.42
N GLN A 89 6.21 7.25 -31.08
CA GLN A 89 5.30 6.58 -30.14
C GLN A 89 3.87 7.16 -30.13
N LYS A 90 3.69 8.43 -30.53
CA LYS A 90 2.37 9.06 -30.67
C LYS A 90 1.67 8.70 -31.98
N LEU A 91 2.44 8.29 -32.99
CA LEU A 91 1.92 8.00 -34.32
C LEU A 91 1.72 6.50 -34.55
N PHE A 92 2.60 5.67 -34.02
CA PHE A 92 2.61 4.23 -34.27
C PHE A 92 2.54 3.43 -32.96
N PRO A 93 1.97 2.20 -32.99
CA PRO A 93 2.01 1.32 -31.84
C PRO A 93 3.44 1.02 -31.38
N LEU A 94 3.64 0.96 -30.06
CA LEU A 94 4.96 0.82 -29.42
C LEU A 94 5.79 -0.32 -30.03
N ARG A 95 5.16 -1.46 -30.30
CA ARG A 95 5.81 -2.62 -30.92
C ARG A 95 6.48 -2.31 -32.26
N TRP A 96 5.79 -1.56 -33.13
CA TRP A 96 6.30 -1.22 -34.45
C TRP A 96 7.37 -0.14 -34.39
N VAL A 97 7.25 0.79 -33.44
CA VAL A 97 8.29 1.79 -33.15
C VAL A 97 9.60 1.09 -32.75
N MET A 98 9.53 0.17 -31.79
CA MET A 98 10.73 -0.54 -31.30
C MET A 98 11.41 -1.37 -32.40
N LEU A 99 10.63 -2.14 -33.17
CA LEU A 99 11.16 -2.94 -34.27
C LEU A 99 11.69 -2.07 -35.41
N GLY A 100 10.96 -1.00 -35.77
CA GLY A 100 11.36 -0.05 -36.79
C GLY A 100 12.67 0.64 -36.45
N ILE A 101 12.83 1.08 -35.19
CA ILE A 101 14.07 1.71 -34.71
C ILE A 101 15.22 0.70 -34.67
N SER A 102 14.97 -0.55 -34.24
CA SER A 102 16.02 -1.58 -34.25
C SER A 102 16.53 -1.90 -35.66
N CYS A 103 15.64 -1.89 -36.67
CA CYS A 103 16.04 -1.98 -38.07
C CYS A 103 16.75 -0.71 -38.57
N LEU A 104 16.28 0.47 -38.16
CA LEU A 104 16.87 1.76 -38.51
C LEU A 104 18.32 1.87 -38.01
N LEU A 105 18.68 1.23 -36.90
CA LEU A 105 20.08 1.23 -36.41
C LEU A 105 21.06 0.58 -37.39
N ALA A 106 20.65 -0.45 -38.12
CA ALA A 106 21.49 -1.17 -39.07
C ALA A 106 21.49 -0.55 -40.48
N LEU A 107 20.37 0.03 -40.91
CA LEU A 107 20.13 0.43 -42.31
C LEU A 107 21.11 1.47 -42.88
N PRO A 108 21.61 2.48 -42.12
CA PRO A 108 22.56 3.47 -42.63
C PRO A 108 23.98 2.93 -42.86
N LEU A 109 24.36 1.82 -42.21
CA LEU A 109 25.75 1.35 -42.19
C LEU A 109 26.28 0.87 -43.56
N PRO A 110 25.52 0.15 -44.41
CA PRO A 110 25.97 -0.19 -45.76
C PRO A 110 26.21 1.03 -46.65
N PHE A 111 25.39 2.08 -46.52
CA PHE A 111 25.59 3.34 -47.25
C PHE A 111 26.85 4.06 -46.78
N ALA A 112 27.07 4.07 -45.46
CA ALA A 112 28.28 4.65 -44.88
C ALA A 112 29.53 3.85 -45.32
N TRP A 113 29.45 2.52 -45.36
CA TRP A 113 30.52 1.66 -45.90
C TRP A 113 30.88 2.01 -47.35
N PHE A 114 29.87 2.23 -48.21
CA PHE A 114 30.12 2.66 -49.60
C PHE A 114 30.86 4.01 -49.68
N GLY A 115 30.57 4.93 -48.75
CA GLY A 115 31.31 6.19 -48.62
C GLY A 115 32.74 5.99 -48.11
N LEU A 116 32.95 5.07 -47.16
CA LEU A 116 34.27 4.78 -46.58
C LEU A 116 35.27 4.16 -47.58
N ILE A 117 34.80 3.48 -48.63
CA ILE A 117 35.67 2.91 -49.67
C ILE A 117 36.27 4.00 -50.57
N GLN A 118 35.60 5.16 -50.70
CA GLN A 118 36.01 6.22 -51.62
C GLN A 118 37.04 7.18 -51.00
N LYS A 119 38.18 6.65 -50.55
CA LYS A 119 39.25 7.43 -49.88
C LYS A 119 39.63 8.68 -50.68
N GLY A 120 39.75 9.82 -49.99
CA GLY A 120 40.12 11.11 -50.57
C GLY A 120 38.98 11.96 -51.15
N THR A 121 37.73 11.48 -51.09
CA THR A 121 36.54 12.24 -51.51
C THR A 121 35.84 12.94 -50.34
N PHE A 122 34.99 13.92 -50.63
CA PHE A 122 34.08 14.50 -49.63
C PHE A 122 33.16 13.44 -49.00
N PHE A 123 32.78 12.40 -49.76
CA PHE A 123 31.95 11.30 -49.27
C PHE A 123 32.64 10.44 -48.20
N TYR A 124 33.95 10.22 -48.33
CA TYR A 124 34.75 9.53 -47.29
C TYR A 124 34.75 10.33 -45.99
N MET A 125 35.07 11.62 -46.10
CA MET A 125 35.07 12.58 -45.01
C MET A 125 33.70 12.63 -44.30
N ALA A 126 32.61 12.79 -45.05
CA ALA A 126 31.26 12.78 -44.50
C ALA A 126 30.88 11.43 -43.85
N ALA A 127 31.31 10.30 -44.42
CA ALA A 127 31.04 8.97 -43.88
C ALA A 127 31.75 8.71 -42.55
N VAL A 128 33.03 9.11 -42.43
CA VAL A 128 33.80 8.98 -41.18
C VAL A 128 33.17 9.81 -40.05
N PHE A 129 32.84 11.08 -40.33
CA PHE A 129 32.18 11.94 -39.35
C PHE A 129 30.78 11.41 -38.99
N GLY A 130 30.02 10.99 -40.01
CA GLY A 130 28.66 10.45 -39.85
C GLY A 130 28.62 9.18 -39.01
N ILE A 131 29.53 8.23 -39.23
CA ILE A 131 29.59 6.99 -38.44
C ILE A 131 29.99 7.28 -36.99
N ARG A 132 30.97 8.16 -36.75
CA ARG A 132 31.39 8.49 -35.38
C ARG A 132 30.24 9.09 -34.57
N LEU A 133 29.40 9.90 -35.21
CA LEU A 133 28.18 10.45 -34.63
C LEU A 133 27.06 9.39 -34.50
N TRP A 134 26.96 8.47 -35.46
CA TRP A 134 25.97 7.40 -35.45
C TRP A 134 26.19 6.39 -34.31
N VAL A 135 27.42 6.15 -33.89
CA VAL A 135 27.75 5.33 -32.70
C VAL A 135 26.98 5.80 -31.47
N GLU A 136 26.98 7.11 -31.21
CA GLU A 136 26.23 7.71 -30.09
C GLU A 136 24.71 7.50 -30.25
N GLY A 137 24.24 7.62 -31.49
CA GLY A 137 22.85 7.31 -31.86
C GLY A 137 22.46 5.86 -31.57
N ILE A 138 23.32 4.90 -31.91
CA ILE A 138 23.12 3.48 -31.64
C ILE A 138 23.01 3.23 -30.14
N TYR A 139 23.94 3.75 -29.33
CA TYR A 139 23.89 3.58 -27.87
C TYR A 139 22.61 4.16 -27.28
N VAL A 140 22.24 5.40 -27.63
CA VAL A 140 21.04 6.04 -27.08
C VAL A 140 19.75 5.31 -27.48
N LEU A 141 19.55 5.06 -28.78
CA LEU A 141 18.33 4.42 -29.26
C LEU A 141 18.23 2.95 -28.83
N SER A 142 19.35 2.22 -28.78
CA SER A 142 19.40 0.85 -28.27
C SER A 142 19.06 0.80 -26.78
N ASN A 143 19.57 1.73 -25.97
CA ASN A 143 19.25 1.81 -24.54
C ASN A 143 17.77 2.11 -24.31
N ILE A 144 17.20 3.08 -25.04
CA ILE A 144 15.76 3.38 -24.97
C ILE A 144 14.92 2.15 -25.36
N ASN A 145 15.26 1.47 -26.46
CA ASN A 145 14.57 0.26 -26.88
C ASN A 145 14.67 -0.86 -25.84
N ASN A 146 15.84 -1.04 -25.22
CA ASN A 146 16.06 -2.06 -24.20
C ASN A 146 15.23 -1.77 -22.93
N ASP A 147 15.24 -0.53 -22.44
CA ASP A 147 14.48 -0.13 -21.26
C ASP A 147 12.98 -0.29 -21.48
N ILE A 148 12.47 0.11 -22.65
CA ILE A 148 11.07 -0.08 -23.02
C ILE A 148 10.73 -1.56 -23.14
N ALA A 149 11.56 -2.37 -23.82
CA ALA A 149 11.36 -3.81 -23.95
C ALA A 149 11.31 -4.50 -22.58
N ALA A 150 12.23 -4.15 -21.69
CA ALA A 150 12.28 -4.71 -20.34
C ALA A 150 11.03 -4.34 -19.53
N ASN A 151 10.60 -3.07 -19.56
CA ASN A 151 9.42 -2.62 -18.82
C ASN A 151 8.10 -3.22 -19.32
N GLN A 152 8.03 -3.56 -20.61
CA GLN A 152 6.85 -4.23 -21.18
C GLN A 152 6.85 -5.74 -20.87
N LEU A 153 8.03 -6.37 -20.87
CA LEU A 153 8.16 -7.81 -20.71
C LEU A 153 8.14 -8.28 -19.24
N PHE A 154 8.53 -7.39 -18.32
CA PHE A 154 8.69 -7.69 -16.90
C PHE A 154 7.89 -6.72 -16.04
N ASN A 155 7.19 -7.24 -15.04
CA ASN A 155 6.61 -6.40 -13.98
C ASN A 155 7.71 -5.78 -13.11
N ILE A 156 7.40 -4.73 -12.35
CA ILE A 156 8.35 -3.96 -11.50
C ILE A 156 9.22 -4.85 -10.58
N ARG A 157 8.67 -5.97 -10.10
CA ARG A 157 9.43 -6.95 -9.29
C ARG A 157 10.29 -7.89 -10.11
N GLU A 158 9.80 -8.32 -11.27
CA GLU A 158 10.54 -9.20 -12.17
C GLU A 158 11.73 -8.45 -12.77
N ILE A 159 11.55 -7.18 -13.17
CA ILE A 159 12.62 -6.35 -13.73
C ILE A 159 13.71 -6.06 -12.70
N LYS A 160 13.38 -5.82 -11.42
CA LYS A 160 14.39 -5.66 -10.35
C LYS A 160 15.32 -6.88 -10.22
N ARG A 161 14.83 -8.09 -10.52
CA ARG A 161 15.63 -9.34 -10.49
C ARG A 161 16.33 -9.61 -11.83
N ALA A 162 15.64 -9.41 -12.94
CA ALA A 162 16.13 -9.75 -14.28
C ALA A 162 17.06 -8.70 -14.89
N PHE A 163 16.83 -7.41 -14.62
CA PHE A 163 17.56 -6.30 -15.25
C PHE A 163 19.06 -6.30 -14.95
N PRO A 164 19.54 -6.60 -13.73
CA PRO A 164 20.97 -6.74 -13.50
C PRO A 164 21.61 -7.77 -14.43
N LEU A 165 20.96 -8.91 -14.67
CA LEU A 165 21.46 -9.94 -15.59
C LEU A 165 21.42 -9.44 -17.04
N ILE A 166 20.33 -8.81 -17.48
CA ILE A 166 20.21 -8.23 -18.83
C ILE A 166 21.32 -7.18 -19.05
N SER A 167 21.55 -6.30 -18.08
CA SER A 167 22.56 -5.25 -18.15
C SER A 167 24.00 -5.77 -18.23
N THR A 168 24.28 -6.98 -17.72
CA THR A 168 25.62 -7.59 -17.91
C THR A 168 25.93 -7.85 -19.39
N GLY A 169 24.92 -7.88 -20.26
CA GLY A 169 25.08 -8.00 -21.71
C GLY A 169 26.00 -6.94 -22.30
N ILE A 170 25.98 -5.70 -21.79
CA ILE A 170 26.87 -4.61 -22.26
C ILE A 170 28.33 -4.93 -21.93
N ILE A 171 28.59 -5.41 -20.71
CA ILE A 171 29.96 -5.67 -20.23
C ILE A 171 30.53 -6.90 -20.93
N VAL A 172 29.69 -7.92 -21.15
CA VAL A 172 30.05 -9.08 -21.97
C VAL A 172 30.34 -8.63 -23.41
N ALA A 173 29.56 -7.68 -23.94
CA ALA A 173 29.79 -7.11 -25.25
C ALA A 173 31.11 -6.33 -25.34
N GLU A 174 31.50 -5.57 -24.32
CA GLU A 174 32.81 -4.91 -24.25
C GLU A 174 33.97 -5.93 -24.23
N ILE A 175 33.84 -7.00 -23.45
CA ILE A 175 34.87 -8.06 -23.39
C ILE A 175 35.01 -8.77 -24.74
N VAL A 176 33.88 -9.26 -25.27
CA VAL A 176 33.85 -9.99 -26.54
C VAL A 176 34.25 -9.07 -27.69
N GLY A 177 33.68 -7.87 -27.76
CA GLY A 177 33.97 -6.86 -28.77
C GLY A 177 35.43 -6.42 -28.75
N GLY A 178 35.97 -6.12 -27.57
CA GLY A 178 37.36 -5.72 -27.36
C GLY A 178 38.38 -6.77 -27.80
N PHE A 179 38.29 -8.00 -27.29
CA PHE A 179 39.25 -9.04 -27.65
C PHE A 179 39.07 -9.59 -29.07
N SER A 180 37.85 -9.56 -29.63
CA SER A 180 37.61 -10.00 -31.00
C SER A 180 38.03 -8.98 -32.05
N TYR A 181 37.99 -7.68 -31.74
CA TYR A 181 38.23 -6.61 -32.71
C TYR A 181 39.60 -6.70 -33.41
N PRO A 182 40.75 -6.84 -32.72
CA PRO A 182 42.06 -6.93 -33.38
C PRO A 182 42.16 -8.13 -34.33
N PHE A 183 41.57 -9.27 -33.94
CA PHE A 183 41.55 -10.48 -34.76
C PHE A 183 40.68 -10.31 -36.01
N LEU A 184 39.49 -9.72 -35.85
CA LEU A 184 38.54 -9.49 -36.94
C LEU A 184 39.04 -8.44 -37.93
N VAL A 185 39.73 -7.40 -37.48
CA VAL A 185 40.32 -6.39 -38.36
C VAL A 185 41.46 -6.99 -39.20
N ALA A 186 42.32 -7.80 -38.58
CA ALA A 186 43.42 -8.48 -39.28
C ALA A 186 42.93 -9.51 -40.31
N TRP A 187 41.84 -10.24 -39.99
CA TRP A 187 41.27 -11.24 -40.89
C TRP A 187 40.33 -10.64 -41.96
N GLY A 188 39.57 -9.60 -41.60
CA GLY A 188 38.46 -9.04 -42.38
C GLY A 188 38.83 -7.89 -43.31
N GLY A 189 40.11 -7.51 -43.45
CA GLY A 189 40.57 -6.51 -44.41
C GLY A 189 40.42 -5.04 -43.98
N GLY A 190 40.59 -4.74 -42.69
CA GLY A 190 40.70 -3.36 -42.17
C GLY A 190 39.46 -2.83 -41.43
N ALA A 191 39.61 -1.66 -40.77
CA ALA A 191 38.58 -1.07 -39.92
C ALA A 191 37.27 -0.73 -40.68
N VAL A 192 37.37 -0.43 -41.97
CA VAL A 192 36.20 -0.14 -42.84
C VAL A 192 35.23 -1.31 -42.88
N ASN A 193 35.72 -2.55 -42.99
CA ASN A 193 34.85 -3.73 -43.10
C ASN A 193 34.16 -4.09 -41.77
N MET A 194 34.62 -3.56 -40.64
CA MET A 194 33.94 -3.71 -39.36
C MET A 194 32.58 -3.00 -39.32
N THR A 195 32.34 -2.01 -40.20
CA THR A 195 31.02 -1.37 -40.33
C THR A 195 29.96 -2.33 -40.86
N LEU A 196 30.32 -3.23 -41.78
CA LEU A 196 29.44 -4.30 -42.25
C LEU A 196 29.24 -5.40 -41.20
N ALA A 197 30.30 -5.77 -40.48
CA ALA A 197 30.18 -6.70 -39.35
C ALA A 197 29.23 -6.17 -38.26
N THR A 198 29.29 -4.85 -37.99
CA THR A 198 28.34 -4.17 -37.11
C THR A 198 26.91 -4.25 -37.64
N CYS A 199 26.71 -3.97 -38.94
CA CYS A 199 25.39 -4.07 -39.57
C CYS A 199 24.78 -5.46 -39.38
N LEU A 200 25.59 -6.51 -39.57
CA LEU A 200 25.16 -7.89 -39.36
C LEU A 200 24.77 -8.16 -37.90
N MET A 201 25.56 -7.68 -36.94
CA MET A 201 25.27 -7.89 -35.52
C MET A 201 24.02 -7.14 -35.04
N LEU A 202 23.82 -5.89 -35.49
CA LEU A 202 22.60 -5.13 -35.23
C LEU A 202 21.36 -5.79 -35.87
N PHE A 203 21.51 -6.36 -37.06
CA PHE A 203 20.45 -7.12 -37.70
C PHE A 203 20.08 -8.39 -36.90
N ILE A 204 21.07 -9.13 -36.38
CA ILE A 204 20.84 -10.26 -35.46
C ILE A 204 20.07 -9.79 -34.22
N GLY A 205 20.47 -8.66 -33.61
CA GLY A 205 19.73 -8.05 -32.51
C GLY A 205 18.27 -7.76 -32.87
N SER A 206 18.03 -7.14 -34.02
CA SER A 206 16.68 -6.86 -34.53
C SER A 206 15.86 -8.14 -34.75
N CYS A 207 16.46 -9.22 -35.27
CA CYS A 207 15.81 -10.52 -35.41
C CYS A 207 15.43 -11.14 -34.06
N VAL A 208 16.31 -11.04 -33.05
CA VAL A 208 16.01 -11.52 -31.68
C VAL A 208 14.87 -10.71 -31.07
N LEU A 209 14.87 -9.38 -31.24
CA LEU A 209 13.76 -8.53 -30.77
C LEU A 209 12.45 -8.82 -31.51
N PHE A 210 12.52 -9.10 -32.82
CA PHE A 210 11.36 -9.53 -33.60
C PHE A 210 10.78 -10.85 -33.09
N TYR A 211 11.64 -11.84 -32.84
CA TYR A 211 11.26 -13.11 -32.23
C TYR A 211 10.64 -12.90 -30.84
N LEU A 212 11.27 -12.09 -29.98
CA LEU A 212 10.76 -11.74 -28.65
C LEU A 212 9.34 -11.12 -28.75
N SER A 213 9.17 -10.15 -29.66
CA SER A 213 7.88 -9.45 -29.83
C SER A 213 6.76 -10.34 -30.38
N THR A 214 7.11 -11.36 -31.16
CA THR A 214 6.14 -12.30 -31.75
C THR A 214 5.80 -13.45 -30.80
N ARG A 215 6.75 -13.87 -29.97
CA ARG A 215 6.57 -14.88 -28.92
C ARG A 215 5.72 -14.35 -27.76
N TYR A 216 5.95 -13.10 -27.36
CA TYR A 216 5.29 -12.45 -26.23
C TYR A 216 4.35 -11.31 -26.67
N LYS A 217 3.47 -11.58 -27.65
CA LYS A 217 2.52 -10.57 -28.20
C LYS A 217 1.67 -9.87 -27.14
N GLN A 218 1.34 -10.56 -26.04
CA GLN A 218 0.54 -10.00 -24.95
C GLN A 218 1.30 -8.90 -24.18
N ALA A 219 2.63 -8.96 -24.13
CA ALA A 219 3.47 -7.95 -23.50
C ALA A 219 3.69 -6.71 -24.39
N PHE A 220 3.46 -6.83 -25.70
CA PHE A 220 3.65 -5.74 -26.67
C PHE A 220 2.33 -5.38 -27.35
N PRO A 221 1.44 -4.63 -26.67
CA PRO A 221 0.13 -4.27 -27.21
C PRO A 221 0.26 -3.38 -28.46
N ASN A 222 -0.67 -3.55 -29.40
CA ASN A 222 -0.74 -2.78 -30.65
C ASN A 222 -1.48 -1.44 -30.50
N SER A 223 -1.56 -0.88 -29.29
CA SER A 223 -2.18 0.42 -29.04
C SER A 223 -1.14 1.55 -29.10
N VAL A 224 -1.60 2.73 -29.52
CA VAL A 224 -0.80 3.97 -29.51
C VAL A 224 -0.64 4.43 -28.06
N TYR A 225 0.53 5.00 -27.73
CA TYR A 225 0.82 5.48 -26.39
C TYR A 225 0.05 6.79 -26.09
N ASN A 226 -0.88 6.76 -25.13
CA ASN A 226 -1.62 7.95 -24.69
C ASN A 226 -0.89 8.61 -23.51
N SER A 227 -0.21 9.72 -23.77
CA SER A 227 0.53 10.50 -22.75
C SER A 227 -0.33 11.45 -21.91
N GLU A 228 -1.66 11.45 -22.07
CA GLU A 228 -2.53 12.43 -21.41
C GLU A 228 -2.84 12.08 -19.95
N GLU A 229 -2.84 10.79 -19.57
CA GLU A 229 -3.11 10.37 -18.18
C GLU A 229 -1.97 10.74 -17.20
N ASP A 230 -0.73 10.92 -17.69
CA ASP A 230 0.42 11.28 -16.83
C ASP A 230 0.59 12.80 -16.62
N ARG A 231 -0.13 13.64 -17.40
CA ARG A 231 0.04 15.11 -17.35
C ARG A 231 -0.82 15.81 -16.29
N GLU A 232 -1.93 15.21 -15.85
CA GLU A 232 -2.87 15.88 -14.95
C GLU A 232 -2.41 15.99 -13.48
N MET A 233 -1.27 15.38 -13.11
CA MET A 233 -0.70 15.48 -11.76
C MET A 233 0.40 16.56 -11.62
N SER A 234 0.71 17.30 -12.69
CA SER A 234 2.00 17.99 -12.87
C SER A 234 2.06 19.48 -12.48
N THR A 235 1.14 20.01 -11.68
CA THR A 235 1.11 21.47 -11.36
C THR A 235 1.09 21.77 -9.86
N ARG A 236 1.91 21.08 -9.06
CA ARG A 236 2.26 21.55 -7.72
C ARG A 236 3.76 21.82 -7.63
N ALA A 237 4.09 23.10 -7.50
CA ALA A 237 5.46 23.61 -7.54
C ALA A 237 6.34 23.00 -6.44
N LEU A 238 7.50 22.47 -6.83
CA LEU A 238 8.63 22.17 -5.95
C LEU A 238 9.03 23.45 -5.20
N LYS A 239 8.82 23.50 -3.87
CA LYS A 239 9.22 24.63 -3.01
C LYS A 239 10.35 24.23 -2.05
N GLY A 240 11.26 25.17 -1.79
CA GLY A 240 12.23 25.13 -0.69
C GLY A 240 13.43 24.18 -0.90
N ASN A 241 13.84 23.50 0.18
CA ASN A 241 15.07 22.68 0.26
C ASN A 241 15.16 21.55 -0.78
N ILE A 242 14.01 21.04 -1.26
CA ILE A 242 13.96 20.01 -2.31
C ILE A 242 14.53 20.56 -3.63
N LEU A 243 14.18 21.80 -4.01
CA LEU A 243 14.69 22.41 -5.25
C LEU A 243 16.21 22.61 -5.19
N LYS A 244 16.73 23.02 -4.02
CA LYS A 244 18.18 23.14 -3.78
C LYS A 244 18.89 21.79 -3.94
N TYR A 245 18.31 20.71 -3.40
CA TYR A 245 18.85 19.36 -3.55
C TYR A 245 18.84 18.89 -5.01
N VAL A 246 17.77 19.18 -5.77
CA VAL A 246 17.68 18.87 -7.20
C VAL A 246 18.76 19.58 -8.02
N TRP A 247 19.05 20.85 -7.73
CA TRP A 247 20.14 21.58 -8.39
C TRP A 247 21.52 21.00 -8.08
N LEU A 248 21.73 20.48 -6.86
CA LEU A 248 22.97 19.79 -6.52
C LEU A 248 23.11 18.46 -7.26
N LEU A 249 22.02 17.71 -7.43
CA LEU A 249 22.00 16.52 -8.30
C LEU A 249 22.33 16.89 -9.75
N PHE A 250 21.76 17.98 -10.26
CA PHE A 250 22.05 18.48 -11.60
C PHE A 250 23.54 18.82 -11.76
N GLY A 251 24.13 19.53 -10.79
CA GLY A 251 25.57 19.82 -10.77
C GLY A 251 26.44 18.56 -10.69
N PHE A 252 26.01 17.53 -9.95
CA PHE A 252 26.73 16.26 -9.84
C PHE A 252 26.85 15.55 -11.19
N PHE A 253 25.75 15.41 -11.94
CA PHE A 253 25.77 14.73 -13.25
C PHE A 253 26.49 15.57 -14.31
N ILE A 254 26.37 16.90 -14.28
CA ILE A 254 27.15 17.79 -15.18
C ILE A 254 28.66 17.62 -14.94
N ALA A 255 29.11 17.70 -13.69
CA ALA A 255 30.53 17.57 -13.38
C ALA A 255 31.06 16.19 -13.81
N ALA A 256 30.29 15.13 -13.54
CA ALA A 256 30.62 13.79 -13.99
C ALA A 256 30.76 13.72 -15.53
N GLN A 257 29.83 14.31 -16.28
CA GLN A 257 29.81 14.24 -17.75
C GLN A 257 30.91 15.10 -18.39
N VAL A 258 31.20 16.29 -17.85
CA VAL A 258 32.29 17.13 -18.31
C VAL A 258 33.64 16.42 -18.13
N LEU A 259 33.87 15.81 -16.96
CA LEU A 259 35.08 15.03 -16.70
C LEU A 259 35.25 13.87 -17.68
N PHE A 260 34.16 13.16 -18.00
CA PHE A 260 34.17 12.05 -18.96
C PHE A 260 34.72 12.49 -20.32
N PHE A 261 34.14 13.53 -20.94
CA PHE A 261 34.57 13.99 -22.26
C PHE A 261 35.95 14.65 -22.27
N MET A 262 36.33 15.32 -21.18
CA MET A 262 37.69 15.87 -21.06
C MET A 262 38.75 14.77 -20.99
N ILE A 263 38.50 13.73 -20.19
CA ILE A 263 39.39 12.56 -20.09
C ILE A 263 39.42 11.81 -21.43
N GLU A 264 38.26 11.60 -22.07
CA GLU A 264 38.16 10.96 -23.38
C GLU A 264 38.95 11.71 -24.46
N PHE A 265 38.80 13.03 -24.53
CA PHE A 265 39.55 13.86 -25.48
C PHE A 265 41.06 13.74 -25.30
N GLN A 266 41.54 13.84 -24.05
CA GLN A 266 42.98 13.73 -23.77
C GLN A 266 43.50 12.32 -24.05
N TYR A 267 42.74 11.29 -23.68
CA TYR A 267 43.07 9.90 -23.98
C TYR A 267 43.23 9.67 -25.49
N GLN A 268 42.25 10.10 -26.30
CA GLN A 268 42.29 9.95 -27.76
C GLN A 268 43.43 10.77 -28.40
N SER A 269 43.67 12.00 -27.91
CA SER A 269 44.77 12.84 -28.39
C SER A 269 46.14 12.22 -28.10
N GLN A 270 46.35 11.63 -26.92
CA GLN A 270 47.61 10.97 -26.60
C GLN A 270 47.85 9.72 -27.44
N LEU A 271 46.79 8.96 -27.77
CA LEU A 271 46.88 7.82 -28.68
C LEU A 271 47.30 8.25 -30.08
N GLU A 272 46.70 9.31 -30.62
CA GLU A 272 47.06 9.86 -31.94
C GLU A 272 48.54 10.27 -32.01
N ILE A 273 49.06 10.93 -30.97
CA ILE A 273 50.45 11.41 -30.92
C ILE A 273 51.46 10.25 -30.86
N HIS A 274 51.15 9.19 -30.09
CA HIS A 274 52.11 8.12 -29.80
C HIS A 274 51.97 6.88 -30.68
N LEU A 275 50.77 6.61 -31.23
CA LEU A 275 50.49 5.46 -32.09
C LEU A 275 50.32 5.93 -33.54
N LYS A 276 51.34 5.69 -34.38
CA LYS A 276 51.40 6.22 -35.75
C LYS A 276 50.60 5.43 -36.80
N THR A 277 50.01 4.28 -36.45
CA THR A 277 49.34 3.37 -37.39
C THR A 277 47.90 3.11 -36.96
N GLU A 278 46.97 3.18 -37.91
CA GLU A 278 45.52 2.94 -37.71
C GLU A 278 45.27 1.59 -37.01
N GLU A 279 45.90 0.52 -37.49
CA GLU A 279 45.78 -0.83 -36.93
C GLU A 279 46.30 -0.91 -35.48
N ALA A 280 47.32 -0.12 -35.13
CA ALA A 280 47.88 -0.08 -33.78
C ALA A 280 46.94 0.63 -32.80
N ILE A 281 46.31 1.74 -33.22
CA ILE A 281 45.29 2.43 -32.43
C ILE A 281 44.09 1.51 -32.21
N GLY A 282 43.58 0.88 -33.27
CA GLY A 282 42.44 -0.03 -33.19
C GLY A 282 42.71 -1.24 -32.31
N SER A 283 43.89 -1.86 -32.46
CA SER A 283 44.31 -2.99 -31.64
C SER A 283 44.43 -2.59 -30.15
N PHE A 284 45.01 -1.43 -29.87
CA PHE A 284 45.10 -0.91 -28.51
C PHE A 284 43.72 -0.65 -27.90
N LEU A 285 42.82 0.04 -28.62
CA LEU A 285 41.44 0.31 -28.18
C LEU A 285 40.68 -0.99 -27.88
N GLY A 286 40.80 -2.00 -28.75
CA GLY A 286 40.18 -3.30 -28.56
C GLY A 286 40.71 -4.04 -27.32
N ILE A 287 42.04 -4.19 -27.19
CA ILE A 287 42.65 -4.90 -26.05
C ILE A 287 42.38 -4.16 -24.73
N PHE A 288 42.54 -2.84 -24.72
CA PHE A 288 42.28 -2.01 -23.55
C PHE A 288 40.81 -2.09 -23.13
N GLY A 289 39.88 -1.98 -24.07
CA GLY A 289 38.45 -2.15 -23.84
C GLY A 289 38.09 -3.53 -23.30
N GLY A 290 38.68 -4.60 -23.86
CA GLY A 290 38.47 -5.96 -23.39
C GLY A 290 38.96 -6.19 -21.95
N ILE A 291 40.17 -5.73 -21.63
CA ILE A 291 40.72 -5.76 -20.25
C ILE A 291 39.81 -4.97 -19.31
N MET A 292 39.40 -3.78 -19.72
CA MET A 292 38.53 -2.92 -18.91
C MET A 292 37.18 -3.58 -18.65
N GLY A 293 36.57 -4.21 -19.65
CA GLY A 293 35.34 -4.99 -19.50
C GLY A 293 35.47 -6.10 -18.45
N VAL A 294 36.61 -6.80 -18.40
CA VAL A 294 36.88 -7.82 -17.36
C VAL A 294 36.91 -7.20 -15.95
N PHE A 295 37.60 -6.06 -15.78
CA PHE A 295 37.64 -5.35 -14.50
C PHE A 295 36.27 -4.77 -14.11
N LYS A 296 35.52 -4.19 -15.05
CA LYS A 296 34.14 -3.73 -14.83
C LYS A 296 33.26 -4.88 -14.37
N LEU A 297 33.33 -6.04 -15.02
CA LEU A 297 32.57 -7.24 -14.62
C LEU A 297 32.95 -7.72 -13.22
N ALA A 298 34.24 -7.82 -12.92
CA ALA A 298 34.72 -8.26 -11.62
C ALA A 298 34.28 -7.31 -10.50
N LEU A 299 34.44 -5.99 -10.70
CA LEU A 299 34.04 -4.99 -9.73
C LEU A 299 32.51 -4.93 -9.58
N GLN A 300 31.75 -5.09 -10.66
CA GLN A 300 30.28 -5.11 -10.62
C GLN A 300 29.71 -6.35 -9.91
N LEU A 301 30.26 -7.54 -10.15
CA LEU A 301 29.77 -8.78 -9.54
C LEU A 301 30.21 -8.93 -8.08
N PHE A 302 31.42 -8.49 -7.74
CA PHE A 302 32.00 -8.76 -6.42
C PHE A 302 32.20 -7.52 -5.54
N GLY A 303 32.42 -6.35 -6.13
CA GLY A 303 32.87 -5.16 -5.39
C GLY A 303 31.78 -4.14 -5.10
N SER A 304 30.95 -3.77 -6.07
CA SER A 304 30.05 -2.60 -5.98
C SER A 304 29.09 -2.68 -4.78
N SER A 305 28.36 -3.78 -4.63
CA SER A 305 27.40 -3.97 -3.53
C SER A 305 28.09 -4.03 -2.16
N ARG A 306 29.19 -4.78 -2.05
CA ARG A 306 29.97 -4.92 -0.80
C ARG A 306 30.62 -3.61 -0.36
N ILE A 307 31.12 -2.82 -1.30
CA ILE A 307 31.70 -1.50 -1.02
C ILE A 307 30.59 -0.58 -0.49
N ILE A 308 29.45 -0.49 -1.18
CA ILE A 308 28.34 0.37 -0.75
C ILE A 308 27.82 -0.03 0.64
N GLU A 309 27.69 -1.33 0.91
CA GLU A 309 27.22 -1.85 2.20
C GLU A 309 28.21 -1.57 3.35
N ARG A 310 29.53 -1.70 3.09
CA ARG A 310 30.56 -1.58 4.14
C ARG A 310 30.95 -0.14 4.48
N ILE A 311 31.11 0.73 3.48
CA ILE A 311 31.59 2.11 3.68
C ILE A 311 30.48 3.16 3.53
N GLY A 312 29.28 2.76 3.12
CA GLY A 312 28.13 3.63 2.93
C GLY A 312 28.09 4.31 1.56
N VAL A 313 26.87 4.69 1.13
CA VAL A 313 26.58 5.25 -0.20
C VAL A 313 27.44 6.48 -0.51
N PHE A 314 27.42 7.51 0.34
CA PHE A 314 28.13 8.77 0.05
C PHE A 314 29.65 8.63 -0.03
N LEU A 315 30.23 7.66 0.69
CA LEU A 315 31.66 7.38 0.62
C LEU A 315 31.99 6.61 -0.66
N ALA A 316 31.11 5.71 -1.11
CA ALA A 316 31.23 5.06 -2.41
C ALA A 316 31.12 6.08 -3.57
N VAL A 317 30.16 7.02 -3.53
CA VAL A 317 30.02 8.09 -4.55
C VAL A 317 31.27 8.99 -4.63
N LEU A 318 32.05 9.10 -3.56
CA LEU A 318 33.28 9.88 -3.53
C LEU A 318 34.47 9.18 -4.23
N MET A 319 34.43 7.86 -4.41
CA MET A 319 35.52 7.11 -5.04
C MET A 319 35.88 7.58 -6.45
N PRO A 320 34.93 7.76 -7.40
CA PRO A 320 35.26 8.24 -8.74
C PRO A 320 36.00 9.58 -8.77
N PRO A 321 35.50 10.69 -8.16
CA PRO A 321 36.23 11.95 -8.19
C PRO A 321 37.59 11.89 -7.49
N VAL A 322 37.69 11.17 -6.38
CA VAL A 322 38.99 10.98 -5.68
C VAL A 322 39.96 10.19 -6.54
N GLY A 323 39.49 9.14 -7.21
CA GLY A 323 40.25 8.38 -8.19
C GLY A 323 40.76 9.25 -9.33
N ILE A 324 39.91 10.13 -9.87
CA ILE A 324 40.28 11.11 -10.91
C ILE A 324 41.28 12.14 -10.39
N ILE A 325 41.17 12.61 -9.14
CA ILE A 325 42.17 13.53 -8.56
C ILE A 325 43.54 12.84 -8.46
N ILE A 326 43.59 11.62 -7.93
CA ILE A 326 44.85 10.87 -7.75
C ILE A 326 45.46 10.55 -9.12
N THR A 327 44.68 9.97 -10.02
CA THR A 327 45.20 9.56 -11.34
C THR A 327 45.41 10.75 -12.28
N GLY A 328 44.63 11.82 -12.15
CA GLY A 328 44.77 13.05 -12.91
C GLY A 328 45.98 13.88 -12.49
N THR A 329 46.32 13.90 -11.20
CA THR A 329 47.60 14.50 -10.73
C THR A 329 48.79 13.69 -11.23
N ILE A 330 48.73 12.35 -11.18
CA ILE A 330 49.76 11.48 -11.76
C ILE A 330 49.89 11.73 -13.27
N ALA A 331 48.77 11.83 -14.01
CA ALA A 331 48.80 12.14 -15.43
C ALA A 331 49.39 13.52 -15.73
N GLY A 332 49.07 14.52 -14.91
CA GLY A 332 49.57 15.88 -15.05
C GLY A 332 51.06 16.05 -14.72
N PHE A 333 51.63 15.26 -13.80
CA PHE A 333 53.08 15.25 -13.56
C PHE A 333 53.85 14.33 -14.52
N ALA A 334 53.14 13.43 -15.21
CA ALA A 334 53.66 12.51 -16.21
C ALA A 334 54.94 11.75 -15.79
N PRO A 335 55.04 11.16 -14.57
CA PRO A 335 56.26 10.48 -14.12
C PRO A 335 56.65 9.27 -14.97
N PHE A 336 55.68 8.69 -15.68
CA PHE A 336 55.84 7.57 -16.61
C PHE A 336 55.49 7.95 -18.05
N GLY A 337 55.40 9.24 -18.36
CA GLY A 337 54.93 9.78 -19.64
C GLY A 337 53.43 10.09 -19.67
N LEU A 338 53.04 11.03 -20.55
CA LEU A 338 51.66 11.53 -20.65
C LEU A 338 50.68 10.43 -21.10
N LEU A 339 51.06 9.63 -22.10
CA LEU A 339 50.22 8.52 -22.59
C LEU A 339 49.83 7.57 -21.45
N THR A 340 50.81 7.04 -20.71
CA THR A 340 50.56 6.11 -19.60
C THR A 340 49.73 6.77 -18.50
N GLY A 341 49.98 8.04 -18.21
CA GLY A 341 49.18 8.83 -17.27
C GLY A 341 47.70 8.89 -17.65
N PHE A 342 47.39 9.29 -18.89
CA PHE A 342 46.01 9.40 -19.36
C PHE A 342 45.32 8.05 -19.57
N VAL A 343 46.05 6.99 -19.94
CA VAL A 343 45.52 5.62 -19.99
C VAL A 343 45.08 5.15 -18.60
N VAL A 344 45.90 5.38 -17.57
CA VAL A 344 45.54 5.02 -16.19
C VAL A 344 44.36 5.85 -15.69
N LEU A 345 44.36 7.17 -15.95
CA LEU A 345 43.24 8.05 -15.62
C LEU A 345 41.93 7.57 -16.27
N LYS A 346 41.97 7.25 -17.57
CA LYS A 346 40.83 6.71 -18.33
C LYS A 346 40.35 5.39 -17.75
N PHE A 347 41.27 4.48 -17.41
CA PHE A 347 40.94 3.19 -16.81
C PHE A 347 40.15 3.35 -15.49
N PHE A 348 40.59 4.23 -14.60
CA PHE A 348 39.93 4.45 -13.31
C PHE A 348 38.61 5.23 -13.42
N ASP A 349 38.54 6.28 -14.27
CA ASP A 349 37.27 6.99 -14.53
C ASP A 349 36.21 6.02 -15.04
N GLU A 350 36.56 5.23 -16.05
CA GLU A 350 35.61 4.35 -16.69
C GLU A 350 35.20 3.17 -15.79
N LEU A 351 36.16 2.59 -15.07
CA LEU A 351 35.89 1.54 -14.08
C LEU A 351 34.90 2.02 -13.01
N PHE A 352 35.14 3.18 -12.38
CA PHE A 352 34.28 3.66 -11.28
C PHE A 352 32.95 4.25 -11.76
N ARG A 353 32.90 4.88 -12.92
CA ARG A 353 31.67 5.44 -13.49
C ARG A 353 30.65 4.35 -13.79
N PHE A 354 31.05 3.34 -14.55
CA PHE A 354 30.13 2.29 -15.00
C PHE A 354 29.81 1.24 -13.93
N THR A 355 30.54 1.22 -12.80
CA THR A 355 30.27 0.30 -11.69
C THR A 355 29.71 1.01 -10.45
N ILE A 356 30.44 1.96 -9.87
CA ILE A 356 30.09 2.62 -8.60
C ILE A 356 29.06 3.71 -8.80
N VAL A 357 29.27 4.64 -9.74
CA VAL A 357 28.29 5.72 -10.01
C VAL A 357 26.98 5.14 -10.52
N ALA A 358 27.04 4.18 -11.44
CA ALA A 358 25.85 3.47 -11.92
C ALA A 358 25.07 2.79 -10.77
N ALA A 359 25.75 2.13 -9.82
CA ALA A 359 25.11 1.45 -8.69
C ALA A 359 24.54 2.42 -7.62
N THR A 360 25.19 3.56 -7.41
CA THR A 360 24.80 4.54 -6.37
C THR A 360 23.86 5.63 -6.87
N ALA A 361 23.84 5.94 -8.16
CA ALA A 361 22.99 6.99 -8.72
C ALA A 361 21.50 6.87 -8.32
N PRO A 362 20.85 5.69 -8.35
CA PRO A 362 19.45 5.56 -7.92
C PRO A 362 19.23 5.96 -6.45
N THR A 363 20.20 5.69 -5.58
CA THR A 363 20.11 5.99 -4.13
C THR A 363 20.15 7.49 -3.84
N LEU A 364 20.85 8.28 -4.66
CA LEU A 364 20.88 9.73 -4.53
C LEU A 364 19.51 10.37 -4.79
N PHE A 365 18.66 9.74 -5.59
CA PHE A 365 17.29 10.17 -5.83
C PHE A 365 16.30 9.71 -4.74
N GLN A 366 16.71 8.86 -3.79
CA GLN A 366 15.80 8.35 -2.75
C GLN A 366 15.35 9.44 -1.77
N ALA A 367 16.17 10.45 -1.48
CA ALA A 367 15.78 11.57 -0.63
C ALA A 367 14.72 12.49 -1.27
N VAL A 368 14.47 12.35 -2.57
CA VAL A 368 13.38 13.05 -3.25
C VAL A 368 12.07 12.31 -2.99
N PRO A 369 10.97 13.02 -2.64
CA PRO A 369 9.67 12.40 -2.44
C PRO A 369 9.23 11.55 -3.64
N ASP A 370 8.59 10.41 -3.38
CA ASP A 370 8.24 9.41 -4.41
C ASP A 370 7.39 10.00 -5.55
N LEU A 371 6.57 11.01 -5.25
CA LEU A 371 5.74 11.74 -6.22
C LEU A 371 6.54 12.42 -7.35
N PHE A 372 7.76 12.88 -7.07
CA PHE A 372 8.58 13.65 -8.02
C PHE A 372 9.85 12.93 -8.47
N ARG A 373 10.18 11.79 -7.86
CA ARG A 373 11.46 11.09 -8.07
C ARG A 373 11.70 10.72 -9.53
N SER A 374 10.71 10.09 -10.19
CA SER A 374 10.82 9.66 -11.58
C SER A 374 10.97 10.84 -12.54
N GLN A 375 10.19 11.90 -12.34
CA GLN A 375 10.26 13.12 -13.16
C GLN A 375 11.61 13.82 -13.04
N ILE A 376 12.12 13.96 -11.81
CA ILE A 376 13.43 14.58 -11.57
C ILE A 376 14.54 13.71 -12.17
N GLN A 377 14.46 12.39 -12.05
CA GLN A 377 15.44 11.48 -12.65
C GLN A 377 15.45 11.59 -14.18
N SER A 378 14.28 11.64 -14.81
CA SER A 378 14.14 11.85 -16.26
C SER A 378 14.58 13.25 -16.70
N PHE A 379 14.30 14.29 -15.91
CA PHE A 379 14.71 15.66 -16.22
C PHE A 379 16.23 15.84 -16.13
N VAL A 380 16.84 15.35 -15.04
CA VAL A 380 18.29 15.43 -14.85
C VAL A 380 19.00 14.65 -15.95
N ARG A 381 18.64 13.39 -16.21
CA ARG A 381 19.31 12.60 -17.26
C ARG A 381 18.98 13.08 -18.68
N GLY A 382 17.75 13.51 -18.94
CA GLY A 382 17.30 13.91 -20.26
C GLY A 382 17.80 15.28 -20.73
N ILE A 383 18.10 16.19 -19.81
CA ILE A 383 18.55 17.56 -20.13
C ILE A 383 20.00 17.80 -19.72
N ALA A 384 20.43 17.33 -18.54
CA ALA A 384 21.78 17.61 -18.05
C ALA A 384 22.84 16.92 -18.91
N ASP A 385 22.63 15.64 -19.29
CA ASP A 385 23.64 14.88 -20.03
C ASP A 385 23.91 15.47 -21.43
N PRO A 386 22.90 15.80 -22.27
CA PRO A 386 23.16 16.46 -23.55
C PRO A 386 23.76 17.87 -23.39
N LEU A 387 23.26 18.66 -22.44
CA LEU A 387 23.76 20.03 -22.21
C LEU A 387 25.22 20.02 -21.74
N ALA A 388 25.58 19.11 -20.84
CA ALA A 388 26.94 18.94 -20.36
C ALA A 388 27.87 18.43 -21.46
N THR A 389 27.40 17.53 -22.31
CA THR A 389 28.16 17.00 -23.45
C THR A 389 28.50 18.11 -24.45
N GLY A 390 27.51 18.89 -24.87
CA GLY A 390 27.71 20.02 -25.79
C GLY A 390 28.57 21.11 -25.15
N GLY A 391 28.32 21.43 -23.87
CA GLY A 391 29.11 22.40 -23.10
C GLY A 391 30.57 21.99 -22.96
N ALA A 392 30.85 20.72 -22.66
CA ALA A 392 32.21 20.18 -22.60
C ALA A 392 32.90 20.27 -23.96
N GLY A 393 32.20 19.92 -25.05
CA GLY A 393 32.72 20.05 -26.41
C GLY A 393 33.10 21.48 -26.78
N VAL A 394 32.22 22.46 -26.49
CA VAL A 394 32.52 23.89 -26.70
C VAL A 394 33.70 24.34 -25.85
N LEU A 395 33.74 23.95 -24.57
CA LEU A 395 34.80 24.33 -23.65
C LEU A 395 36.17 23.81 -24.11
N ILE A 396 36.25 22.52 -24.47
CA ILE A 396 37.48 21.91 -25.01
C ILE A 396 37.89 22.61 -26.31
N TRP A 397 36.93 22.90 -27.20
CA TRP A 397 37.21 23.58 -28.47
C TRP A 397 37.76 25.00 -28.28
N VAL A 398 37.11 25.82 -27.46
CA VAL A 398 37.53 27.21 -27.20
C VAL A 398 38.94 27.25 -26.62
N VAL A 399 39.22 26.40 -25.63
CA VAL A 399 40.54 26.32 -25.01
C VAL A 399 41.60 25.88 -26.01
N SER A 400 41.32 24.82 -26.77
CA SER A 400 42.28 24.29 -27.76
C SER A 400 42.59 25.32 -28.84
N GLU A 401 41.58 26.08 -29.29
CA GLU A 401 41.75 27.17 -30.26
C GLU A 401 42.58 28.34 -29.70
N ILE A 402 42.42 28.69 -28.42
CA ILE A 402 43.24 29.71 -27.76
C ILE A 402 44.70 29.26 -27.68
N PHE A 403 44.97 28.02 -27.29
CA PHE A 403 46.33 27.49 -27.23
C PHE A 403 47.00 27.42 -28.61
N ARG A 404 46.25 27.07 -29.64
CA ARG A 404 46.71 27.07 -31.03
C ARG A 404 47.11 28.47 -31.50
N ARG A 405 46.27 29.49 -31.26
CA ARG A 405 46.58 30.88 -31.63
C ARG A 405 47.82 31.44 -30.93
N ASN A 406 48.11 30.94 -29.73
CA ASN A 406 49.27 31.33 -28.93
C ASN A 406 50.50 30.44 -29.18
N ASN A 407 50.47 29.51 -30.15
CA ASN A 407 51.56 28.55 -30.46
C ASN A 407 52.06 27.75 -29.25
N ILE A 408 51.17 27.37 -28.33
CA ILE A 408 51.52 26.54 -27.17
C ILE A 408 51.61 25.07 -27.61
N GLY A 409 52.68 24.37 -27.22
CA GLY A 409 52.91 22.97 -27.59
C GLY A 409 51.88 22.00 -27.02
N ALA A 410 51.64 20.89 -27.73
CA ALA A 410 50.64 19.87 -27.37
C ALA A 410 50.87 19.27 -25.98
N ASP A 411 52.14 19.09 -25.58
CA ASP A 411 52.48 18.59 -24.24
C ASP A 411 52.03 19.56 -23.15
N VAL A 412 52.29 20.86 -23.32
CA VAL A 412 51.90 21.90 -22.35
C VAL A 412 50.38 21.99 -22.25
N SER A 413 49.68 21.86 -23.37
CA SER A 413 48.21 21.77 -23.41
C SER A 413 47.70 20.57 -22.59
N ALA A 414 48.30 19.38 -22.77
CA ALA A 414 47.90 18.17 -22.04
C ALA A 414 48.09 18.29 -20.52
N HIS A 415 49.20 18.90 -20.07
CA HIS A 415 49.44 19.18 -18.64
C HIS A 415 48.40 20.18 -18.08
N TRP A 416 48.03 21.20 -18.86
CA TRP A 416 46.99 22.14 -18.47
C TRP A 416 45.62 21.46 -18.33
N PHE A 417 45.25 20.62 -19.32
CA PHE A 417 44.00 19.85 -19.26
C PHE A 417 43.98 18.90 -18.06
N ALA A 418 45.09 18.23 -17.73
CA ALA A 418 45.20 17.43 -16.51
C ALA A 418 44.94 18.27 -15.23
N GLY A 419 45.49 19.48 -15.15
CA GLY A 419 45.21 20.42 -14.07
C GLY A 419 43.73 20.80 -13.96
N VAL A 420 43.08 21.09 -15.09
CA VAL A 420 41.63 21.42 -15.10
C VAL A 420 40.78 20.22 -14.70
N ILE A 421 41.11 19.01 -15.15
CA ILE A 421 40.43 17.77 -14.76
C ILE A 421 40.46 17.61 -13.23
N VAL A 422 41.62 17.85 -12.60
CA VAL A 422 41.76 17.81 -11.13
C VAL A 422 40.91 18.88 -10.45
N VAL A 423 40.88 20.12 -10.97
CA VAL A 423 40.05 21.20 -10.43
C VAL A 423 38.55 20.88 -10.52
N VAL A 424 38.08 20.40 -11.67
CA VAL A 424 36.67 20.01 -11.85
C VAL A 424 36.32 18.82 -10.94
N ALA A 425 37.24 17.86 -10.75
CA ALA A 425 37.03 16.76 -9.81
C ALA A 425 36.97 17.23 -8.35
N MET A 426 37.74 18.24 -7.95
CA MET A 426 37.62 18.87 -6.62
C MET A 426 36.27 19.57 -6.44
N ILE A 427 35.76 20.26 -7.46
CA ILE A 427 34.40 20.83 -7.46
C ILE A 427 33.37 19.71 -7.30
N TRP A 428 33.57 18.58 -7.98
CA TRP A 428 32.68 17.43 -7.89
C TRP A 428 32.64 16.84 -6.46
N VAL A 429 33.78 16.75 -5.77
CA VAL A 429 33.86 16.40 -4.33
C VAL A 429 33.04 17.36 -3.47
N ALA A 430 33.17 18.68 -3.70
CA ALA A 430 32.42 19.68 -2.95
C ALA A 430 30.90 19.53 -3.15
N ILE A 431 30.45 19.27 -4.38
CA ILE A 431 29.05 18.99 -4.71
C ILE A 431 28.54 17.75 -3.95
N ILE A 432 29.32 16.66 -3.92
CA ILE A 432 28.95 15.43 -3.18
C ILE A 432 28.81 15.70 -1.68
N TRP A 433 29.68 16.52 -1.12
CA TRP A 433 29.61 16.88 0.30
C TRP A 433 28.35 17.72 0.62
N LEU A 434 27.99 18.66 -0.25
CA LEU A 434 26.74 19.43 -0.17
C LEU A 434 25.50 18.53 -0.33
N LEU A 435 25.55 17.55 -1.25
CA LEU A 435 24.51 16.54 -1.44
C LEU A 435 24.27 15.74 -0.16
N ARG A 436 25.34 15.30 0.52
CA ARG A 436 25.22 14.55 1.78
C ARG A 436 24.46 15.34 2.84
N ARG A 437 24.74 16.64 2.98
CA ARG A 437 24.03 17.52 3.93
C ARG A 437 22.56 17.67 3.57
N GLY A 438 22.26 17.98 2.31
CA GLY A 438 20.89 18.14 1.83
C GLY A 438 20.07 16.84 1.90
N TYR A 439 20.70 15.68 1.68
CA TYR A 439 20.07 14.38 1.84
C TYR A 439 19.61 14.13 3.28
N LEU A 440 20.47 14.41 4.27
CA LEU A 440 20.14 14.25 5.68
C LEU A 440 19.03 15.21 6.13
N GLU A 441 19.08 16.47 5.70
CA GLU A 441 18.03 17.47 5.99
C GLU A 441 16.67 17.04 5.43
N LEU A 442 16.62 16.54 4.20
CA LEU A 442 15.38 16.05 3.59
C LEU A 442 14.84 14.78 4.26
N LEU A 443 15.73 13.90 4.71
CA LEU A 443 15.34 12.70 5.46
C LEU A 443 14.69 13.09 6.80
N ILE A 444 15.31 14.00 7.56
CA ILE A 444 14.77 14.51 8.83
C ILE A 444 13.43 15.21 8.59
N GLN A 445 13.34 16.06 7.58
CA GLN A 445 12.10 16.74 7.23
C GLN A 445 10.98 15.77 6.79
N SER A 446 11.33 14.64 6.16
CA SER A 446 10.36 13.60 5.81
C SER A 446 9.83 12.85 7.02
N VAL A 447 10.65 12.69 8.06
CA VAL A 447 10.26 12.10 9.36
C VAL A 447 9.39 13.09 10.16
N GLU A 448 9.75 14.36 10.20
CA GLU A 448 8.95 15.41 10.84
C GLU A 448 7.57 15.58 10.15
N ARG A 449 7.52 15.55 8.82
CA ARG A 449 6.25 15.57 8.06
C ARG A 449 5.38 14.33 8.31
N GLY A 450 5.99 13.21 8.68
CA GLY A 450 5.27 12.01 9.11
C GLY A 450 4.61 12.14 10.49
N GLN A 451 5.16 13.00 11.36
CA GLN A 451 4.61 13.30 12.69
C GLN A 451 3.66 14.52 12.69
N LEU A 452 3.71 15.37 11.66
CA LEU A 452 2.98 16.64 11.57
C LEU A 452 1.55 16.54 10.96
N SER A 453 0.84 15.44 11.16
CA SER A 453 -0.51 15.27 10.57
C SER A 453 -1.68 15.75 11.44
N LEU A 454 -1.52 16.03 12.74
CA LEU A 454 -2.69 16.32 13.60
C LEU A 454 -2.52 17.38 14.70
N SER A 455 -1.33 17.93 14.94
CA SER A 455 -1.10 18.76 16.14
C SER A 455 -0.88 20.27 15.90
N THR A 456 -0.74 20.75 14.66
CA THR A 456 -0.47 22.17 14.40
C THR A 456 -1.26 22.73 13.22
N VAL A 457 -2.60 22.64 13.27
CA VAL A 457 -3.43 23.53 12.45
C VAL A 457 -3.49 24.88 13.17
N ASP A 458 -2.91 25.90 12.53
CA ASP A 458 -2.94 27.28 13.03
C ASP A 458 -4.41 27.76 13.06
N THR A 459 -4.97 27.92 14.26
CA THR A 459 -6.42 28.17 14.48
C THR A 459 -6.93 29.42 13.76
N ARG A 460 -6.03 30.35 13.41
CA ARG A 460 -6.32 31.57 12.64
C ARG A 460 -6.54 31.35 11.15
N GLU A 461 -5.82 30.44 10.50
CA GLU A 461 -6.02 30.15 9.07
C GLU A 461 -7.30 29.34 8.85
N LEU A 462 -7.55 28.37 9.74
CA LEU A 462 -8.80 27.62 9.76
C LEU A 462 -10.01 28.54 10.01
N ARG A 463 -9.90 29.51 10.94
CA ARG A 463 -10.92 30.55 11.18
C ARG A 463 -11.32 31.28 9.90
N ARG A 464 -10.33 31.74 9.12
CA ARG A 464 -10.60 32.44 7.85
C ARG A 464 -11.26 31.51 6.86
N ALA A 465 -10.71 30.32 6.66
CA ALA A 465 -11.25 29.34 5.72
C ALA A 465 -12.69 28.94 6.02
N VAL A 466 -13.04 28.73 7.30
CA VAL A 466 -14.40 28.36 7.72
C VAL A 466 -15.38 29.54 7.62
N SER A 467 -14.97 30.75 8.00
CA SER A 467 -15.82 31.94 7.84
C SER A 467 -16.09 32.26 6.36
N GLU A 468 -15.07 32.08 5.51
CA GLU A 468 -15.16 32.28 4.07
C GLU A 468 -16.01 31.17 3.42
N SER A 469 -15.88 29.92 3.85
CA SER A 469 -16.71 28.81 3.38
C SER A 469 -18.16 28.93 3.82
N MET A 470 -18.44 29.40 5.05
CA MET A 470 -19.80 29.70 5.49
C MET A 470 -20.44 30.83 4.69
N SER A 471 -19.69 31.86 4.33
CA SER A 471 -20.19 32.95 3.48
C SER A 471 -20.42 32.54 2.01
N ARG A 472 -19.71 31.50 1.54
CA ARG A 472 -19.82 30.96 0.17
C ARG A 472 -20.83 29.82 0.04
N ALA A 473 -21.26 29.22 1.14
CA ALA A 473 -22.22 28.12 1.14
C ALA A 473 -23.60 28.63 0.68
N GLU A 474 -24.02 28.21 -0.52
CA GLU A 474 -25.31 28.57 -1.11
C GLU A 474 -26.45 27.71 -0.52
N THR A 475 -26.13 26.54 0.06
CA THR A 475 -27.12 25.60 0.59
C THR A 475 -27.12 25.51 2.13
N GLN A 476 -28.32 25.31 2.70
CA GLN A 476 -28.50 25.12 4.15
C GLN A 476 -27.72 23.90 4.68
N THR A 477 -27.56 22.86 3.87
CA THR A 477 -26.79 21.66 4.20
C THR A 477 -25.30 21.95 4.35
N GLU A 478 -24.71 22.75 3.46
CA GLU A 478 -23.30 23.13 3.56
C GLU A 478 -23.04 24.00 4.79
N GLN A 479 -23.96 24.91 5.11
CA GLN A 479 -23.89 25.73 6.32
C GLN A 479 -23.95 24.87 7.59
N SER A 480 -24.83 23.86 7.63
CA SER A 480 -24.92 22.92 8.77
C SER A 480 -23.64 22.09 8.97
N VAL A 481 -23.01 21.66 7.88
CA VAL A 481 -21.74 20.92 7.91
C VAL A 481 -20.60 21.82 8.37
N CYS A 482 -20.56 23.09 7.93
CA CYS A 482 -19.55 24.04 8.38
C CYS A 482 -19.66 24.31 9.89
N ILE A 483 -20.87 24.42 10.43
CA ILE A 483 -21.09 24.58 11.87
C ILE A 483 -20.59 23.34 12.62
N GLU A 484 -20.94 22.14 12.17
CA GLU A 484 -20.49 20.88 12.81
C GLU A 484 -18.96 20.73 12.77
N LEU A 485 -18.33 21.06 11.65
CA LEU A 485 -16.86 21.07 11.52
C LEU A 485 -16.21 22.10 12.43
N LEU A 486 -16.80 23.30 12.56
CA LEU A 486 -16.29 24.34 13.46
C LEU A 486 -16.34 23.88 14.92
N THR A 487 -17.47 23.28 15.35
CA THR A 487 -17.64 22.73 16.71
C THR A 487 -16.62 21.64 16.99
N GLN A 488 -16.36 20.73 16.04
CA GLN A 488 -15.41 19.64 16.23
C GLN A 488 -13.94 20.08 16.21
N ILE A 489 -13.57 21.03 15.35
CA ILE A 489 -12.16 21.38 15.13
C ILE A 489 -11.71 22.54 16.03
N ALA A 490 -12.58 23.52 16.32
CA ALA A 490 -12.23 24.73 17.07
C ALA A 490 -13.36 25.19 18.01
N PRO A 491 -13.70 24.41 19.06
CA PRO A 491 -14.82 24.70 19.97
C PRO A 491 -14.72 26.08 20.66
N GLN A 492 -13.50 26.59 20.90
CA GLN A 492 -13.28 27.92 21.51
C GLN A 492 -13.65 29.09 20.59
N ALA A 493 -13.70 28.88 19.26
CA ALA A 493 -14.00 29.92 18.28
C ALA A 493 -15.48 29.97 17.87
N VAL A 494 -16.30 29.04 18.37
CA VAL A 494 -17.71 28.87 18.00
C VAL A 494 -18.52 30.12 18.37
N ASN A 495 -18.46 30.57 19.63
CA ASN A 495 -19.25 31.71 20.11
C ASN A 495 -18.90 33.01 19.37
N GLU A 496 -17.60 33.29 19.20
CA GLU A 496 -17.13 34.49 18.51
C GLU A 496 -17.57 34.52 17.03
N SER A 497 -17.62 33.36 16.38
CA SER A 497 -17.93 33.25 14.95
C SER A 497 -19.43 33.20 14.68
N LEU A 498 -20.21 32.54 15.52
CA LEU A 498 -21.65 32.31 15.30
C LEU A 498 -22.54 33.41 15.86
N ALA A 499 -22.22 33.99 17.03
CA ALA A 499 -23.11 34.95 17.70
C ALA A 499 -23.55 36.14 16.81
N PRO A 500 -22.67 36.78 16.00
CA PRO A 500 -23.06 37.95 15.20
C PRO A 500 -24.02 37.64 14.04
N ILE A 501 -24.07 36.39 13.60
CA ILE A 501 -24.82 35.96 12.40
C ILE A 501 -26.13 35.23 12.73
N LEU A 502 -26.41 34.96 14.01
CA LEU A 502 -27.60 34.22 14.45
C LEU A 502 -28.93 34.79 13.92
N LEU A 503 -29.08 36.11 13.87
CA LEU A 503 -30.31 36.77 13.40
C LEU A 503 -30.54 36.62 11.90
N GLN A 504 -29.49 36.37 11.13
CA GLN A 504 -29.55 36.20 9.67
C GLN A 504 -29.84 34.74 9.28
N MET A 505 -29.75 33.82 10.24
CA MET A 505 -29.98 32.39 10.05
C MET A 505 -31.46 32.03 10.14
N ASN A 506 -31.82 30.91 9.50
CA ASN A 506 -33.14 30.31 9.66
C ASN A 506 -33.28 29.59 11.03
N PRO A 507 -34.50 29.24 11.47
CA PRO A 507 -34.71 28.64 12.80
C PRO A 507 -33.95 27.33 13.08
N ASP A 508 -33.69 26.51 12.05
CA ASP A 508 -32.96 25.25 12.21
C ASP A 508 -31.45 25.49 12.44
N LEU A 509 -30.85 26.40 11.66
CA LEU A 509 -29.45 26.79 11.82
C LEU A 509 -29.24 27.64 13.08
N GLN A 510 -30.23 28.44 13.49
CA GLN A 510 -30.25 29.11 14.80
C GLN A 510 -30.18 28.07 15.92
N ALA A 511 -31.04 27.04 15.87
CA ALA A 511 -31.04 25.99 16.87
C ALA A 511 -29.71 25.22 16.90
N GLN A 512 -29.14 24.87 15.74
CA GLN A 512 -27.84 24.20 15.65
C GLN A 512 -26.71 25.08 16.20
N SER A 513 -26.69 26.36 15.85
CA SER A 513 -25.65 27.30 16.28
C SER A 513 -25.71 27.57 17.79
N ILE A 514 -26.90 27.80 18.34
CA ILE A 514 -27.07 28.00 19.78
C ILE A 514 -26.75 26.72 20.55
N ALA A 515 -27.10 25.54 20.01
CA ALA A 515 -26.72 24.26 20.60
C ALA A 515 -25.19 24.07 20.64
N ALA A 516 -24.46 24.47 19.59
CA ALA A 516 -23.00 24.48 19.58
C ALA A 516 -22.41 25.49 20.57
N MET A 517 -22.98 26.70 20.64
CA MET A 517 -22.54 27.74 21.60
C MET A 517 -22.79 27.35 23.06
N LEU A 518 -23.80 26.52 23.33
CA LEU A 518 -24.13 26.01 24.66
C LEU A 518 -23.07 25.06 25.25
N GLU A 519 -22.12 24.56 24.46
CA GLU A 519 -21.00 23.76 24.97
C GLU A 519 -20.06 24.59 25.85
N ASN A 520 -19.91 25.89 25.58
CA ASN A 520 -19.12 26.84 26.36
C ASN A 520 -19.85 28.20 26.46
N PRO A 521 -20.89 28.34 27.30
CA PRO A 521 -21.70 29.54 27.35
C PRO A 521 -20.91 30.72 27.96
N GLU A 522 -20.85 31.84 27.24
CA GLU A 522 -20.16 33.07 27.68
C GLU A 522 -21.15 34.24 27.82
N SER A 523 -21.03 34.99 28.93
CA SER A 523 -21.91 36.14 29.23
C SER A 523 -21.80 37.26 28.20
N ARG A 524 -20.64 37.38 27.52
CA ARG A 524 -20.37 38.40 26.50
C ARG A 524 -21.37 38.37 25.33
N TYR A 525 -21.92 37.20 25.00
CA TYR A 525 -22.81 37.03 23.84
C TYR A 525 -24.30 37.05 24.22
N LEU A 526 -24.65 37.29 25.48
CA LEU A 526 -26.03 37.43 25.93
C LEU A 526 -26.86 38.45 25.13
N PRO A 527 -26.35 39.60 24.68
CA PRO A 527 -27.14 40.55 23.90
C PRO A 527 -27.73 39.93 22.62
N TYR A 528 -26.92 39.18 21.87
CA TYR A 528 -27.36 38.49 20.65
C TYR A 528 -28.42 37.42 20.94
N ILE A 529 -28.26 36.67 22.04
CA ILE A 529 -29.21 35.62 22.44
C ILE A 529 -30.55 36.22 22.89
N HIS A 530 -30.54 37.34 23.61
CA HIS A 530 -31.77 38.05 23.99
C HIS A 530 -32.52 38.59 22.77
N GLU A 531 -31.80 39.10 21.77
CA GLU A 531 -32.38 39.59 20.52
C GLU A 531 -33.05 38.46 19.74
N VAL A 532 -32.41 37.29 19.64
CA VAL A 532 -33.02 36.08 19.04
C VAL A 532 -34.23 35.60 19.85
N MET A 533 -34.16 35.62 21.19
CA MET A 533 -35.24 35.19 22.07
C MET A 533 -36.50 36.07 21.95
N GLN A 534 -36.32 37.36 21.69
CA GLN A 534 -37.42 38.33 21.50
C GLN A 534 -37.95 38.39 20.06
N SER A 535 -37.32 37.68 19.12
CA SER A 535 -37.74 37.68 17.72
C SER A 535 -39.08 36.97 17.53
N HIS A 536 -39.96 37.57 16.72
CA HIS A 536 -41.31 37.05 16.45
C HIS A 536 -41.31 35.76 15.60
N HIS A 537 -40.17 35.41 15.01
CA HIS A 537 -39.98 34.24 14.15
C HIS A 537 -39.24 33.07 14.84
N ALA A 538 -38.88 33.20 16.13
CA ALA A 538 -38.18 32.15 16.85
C ALA A 538 -39.07 30.92 17.03
N SER A 539 -38.57 29.75 16.62
CA SER A 539 -39.24 28.49 16.87
C SER A 539 -39.23 28.16 18.38
N PRO A 540 -40.18 27.35 18.89
CA PRO A 540 -40.17 26.93 20.30
C PRO A 540 -38.87 26.24 20.74
N GLN A 541 -38.17 25.59 19.79
CA GLN A 541 -36.87 24.98 20.03
C GLN A 541 -35.75 26.01 20.19
N VAL A 542 -35.72 27.05 19.36
CA VAL A 542 -34.78 28.19 19.50
C VAL A 542 -35.03 28.91 20.83
N GLN A 543 -36.29 29.18 21.18
CA GLN A 543 -36.64 29.81 22.46
C GLN A 543 -36.17 28.98 23.67
N ALA A 544 -36.34 27.66 23.64
CA ALA A 544 -35.85 26.78 24.69
C ALA A 544 -34.31 26.79 24.80
N LEU A 545 -33.60 26.79 23.67
CA LEU A 545 -32.13 26.87 23.66
C LEU A 545 -31.63 28.24 24.14
N CYS A 546 -32.26 29.35 23.73
CA CYS A 546 -31.97 30.69 24.24
C CYS A 546 -32.18 30.75 25.77
N LEU A 547 -33.31 30.23 26.26
CA LEU A 547 -33.59 30.17 27.70
C LEU A 547 -32.49 29.42 28.46
N ARG A 548 -32.03 28.28 27.92
CA ARG A 548 -30.92 27.51 28.48
C ARG A 548 -29.61 28.29 28.45
N TYR A 549 -29.31 29.01 27.37
CA TYR A 549 -28.08 29.79 27.24
C TYR A 549 -28.06 30.95 28.23
N VAL A 550 -29.15 31.72 28.34
CA VAL A 550 -29.24 32.87 29.25
C VAL A 550 -28.94 32.48 30.69
N LEU A 551 -29.53 31.37 31.17
CA LEU A 551 -29.35 30.90 32.55
C LEU A 551 -27.99 30.26 32.83
N LEU A 552 -27.35 29.65 31.83
CA LEU A 552 -26.02 29.03 31.98
C LEU A 552 -24.88 30.05 31.81
N ALA A 553 -25.05 31.06 30.97
CA ALA A 553 -24.03 32.09 30.70
C ALA A 553 -23.95 33.17 31.78
N ASP A 554 -25.03 33.44 32.53
CA ASP A 554 -25.05 34.41 33.63
C ASP A 554 -25.04 33.69 34.99
N GLU A 555 -23.87 33.20 35.41
CA GLU A 555 -23.75 32.43 36.67
C GLU A 555 -24.01 33.26 37.93
N GLN A 556 -23.82 34.59 37.86
CA GLN A 556 -23.90 35.48 39.02
C GLN A 556 -25.33 36.01 39.27
N ASN A 557 -26.14 36.19 38.22
CA ASN A 557 -27.51 36.73 38.30
C ASN A 557 -28.58 35.78 37.71
N ARG A 558 -28.56 34.50 38.09
CA ARG A 558 -29.53 33.51 37.59
C ARG A 558 -30.96 33.83 38.07
N ASP A 559 -31.84 34.25 37.16
CA ASP A 559 -33.27 34.44 37.43
C ASP A 559 -34.04 33.11 37.33
N ILE A 560 -33.98 32.31 38.40
CA ILE A 560 -34.67 31.01 38.47
C ILE A 560 -36.17 31.19 38.77
N ASP A 561 -36.56 32.21 39.53
CA ASP A 561 -37.98 32.49 39.80
C ASP A 561 -38.72 32.90 38.52
N GLY A 562 -38.04 33.58 37.60
CA GLY A 562 -38.52 33.88 36.26
C GLY A 562 -38.89 32.66 35.43
N LEU A 563 -38.39 31.45 35.76
CA LEU A 563 -38.78 30.21 35.07
C LEU A 563 -40.22 29.79 35.36
N ARG A 564 -40.82 30.26 36.47
CA ARG A 564 -42.17 29.86 36.90
C ARG A 564 -43.24 30.19 35.84
N LYS A 565 -43.05 31.25 35.05
CA LYS A 565 -43.93 31.65 33.92
C LYS A 565 -43.94 30.65 32.77
N TYR A 566 -42.92 29.80 32.66
CA TYR A 566 -42.78 28.78 31.61
C TYR A 566 -43.28 27.39 32.04
N LEU A 567 -43.68 27.20 33.31
CA LEU A 567 -44.14 25.91 33.84
C LEU A 567 -45.62 25.59 33.54
N GLY A 568 -46.41 26.59 33.12
CA GLY A 568 -47.85 26.44 32.91
C GLY A 568 -48.23 25.49 31.76
N PRO A 569 -49.45 24.92 31.78
CA PRO A 569 -49.93 24.03 30.73
C PRO A 569 -50.07 24.69 29.36
N GLU A 570 -50.23 26.02 29.33
CA GLU A 570 -50.40 26.83 28.11
C GLU A 570 -49.11 27.01 27.30
N GLN A 571 -47.96 26.72 27.91
CA GLN A 571 -46.65 26.86 27.28
C GLN A 571 -46.33 25.66 26.38
N ASN A 572 -45.54 25.90 25.33
CA ASN A 572 -45.09 24.81 24.46
C ASN A 572 -44.32 23.74 25.28
N PRO A 573 -44.62 22.43 25.11
CA PRO A 573 -43.99 21.36 25.86
C PRO A 573 -42.44 21.38 25.87
N ILE A 574 -41.80 21.87 24.81
CA ILE A 574 -40.34 21.95 24.69
C ILE A 574 -39.78 23.02 25.65
N ILE A 575 -40.41 24.19 25.67
CA ILE A 575 -40.03 25.30 26.55
C ILE A 575 -40.30 24.91 28.00
N ARG A 576 -41.49 24.32 28.26
CA ARG A 576 -41.87 23.83 29.58
C ARG A 576 -40.90 22.75 30.09
N GLY A 577 -40.57 21.76 29.26
CA GLY A 577 -39.60 20.72 29.62
C GLY A 577 -38.21 21.27 29.90
N THR A 578 -37.78 22.29 29.16
CA THR A 578 -36.49 22.96 29.36
C THR A 578 -36.48 23.78 30.65
N ALA A 579 -37.56 24.52 30.94
CA ALA A 579 -37.73 25.25 32.19
C ALA A 579 -37.74 24.31 33.40
N VAL A 580 -38.45 23.18 33.31
CA VAL A 580 -38.44 22.13 34.33
C VAL A 580 -37.02 21.59 34.52
N ALA A 581 -36.31 21.23 33.45
CA ALA A 581 -34.94 20.72 33.53
C ALA A 581 -33.98 21.72 34.20
N LEU A 582 -34.03 23.00 33.81
CA LEU A 582 -33.21 24.06 34.38
C LEU A 582 -33.54 24.30 35.86
N MET A 583 -34.83 24.33 36.22
CA MET A 583 -35.27 24.51 37.60
C MET A 583 -34.89 23.32 38.48
N MET A 584 -34.91 22.09 37.94
CA MET A 584 -34.43 20.89 38.64
C MET A 584 -32.92 20.91 38.89
N ARG A 585 -32.15 21.47 37.95
CA ARG A 585 -30.68 21.51 38.01
C ARG A 585 -30.14 22.67 38.86
N LEU A 586 -30.79 23.82 38.82
CA LEU A 586 -30.27 25.07 39.39
C LEU A 586 -31.10 25.61 40.56
N GLY A 587 -32.34 25.16 40.74
CA GLY A 587 -33.29 25.76 41.68
C GLY A 587 -33.11 25.35 43.15
N ALA A 588 -33.66 26.17 44.05
CA ALA A 588 -33.78 25.86 45.48
C ALA A 588 -34.80 24.73 45.73
N SER A 589 -34.77 24.11 46.91
CA SER A 589 -35.60 22.94 47.24
C SER A 589 -37.11 23.13 46.99
N SER A 590 -37.64 24.35 47.19
CA SER A 590 -39.04 24.68 46.89
C SER A 590 -39.34 24.70 45.39
N GLN A 591 -38.48 25.33 44.59
CA GLN A 591 -38.57 25.40 43.14
C GLN A 591 -38.41 24.00 42.51
N VAL A 592 -37.49 23.18 43.03
CA VAL A 592 -37.33 21.77 42.62
C VAL A 592 -38.61 20.98 42.88
N ALA A 593 -39.31 21.22 43.99
CA ALA A 593 -40.59 20.55 44.27
C ALA A 593 -41.69 20.95 43.26
N GLU A 594 -41.77 22.23 42.90
CA GLU A 594 -42.69 22.72 41.86
C GLU A 594 -42.36 22.10 40.49
N ALA A 595 -41.10 22.11 40.08
CA ALA A 595 -40.63 21.48 38.86
C ALA A 595 -40.89 19.96 38.85
N THR A 596 -40.72 19.28 39.99
CA THR A 596 -41.02 17.84 40.15
C THR A 596 -42.50 17.54 39.92
N ASN A 597 -43.40 18.41 40.41
CA ASN A 597 -44.83 18.22 40.17
C ASN A 597 -45.20 18.42 38.70
N THR A 598 -44.66 19.45 38.05
CA THR A 598 -44.84 19.68 36.61
C THR A 598 -44.26 18.53 35.78
N LEU A 599 -43.09 18.03 36.13
CA LEU A 599 -42.44 16.89 35.48
C LEU A 599 -43.30 15.62 35.59
N ARG A 600 -43.90 15.37 36.77
CA ARG A 600 -44.84 14.27 36.98
C ARG A 600 -46.01 14.35 35.99
N HIS A 601 -46.63 15.52 35.86
CA HIS A 601 -47.72 15.72 34.90
C HIS A 601 -47.27 15.47 33.45
N MET A 602 -46.06 15.90 33.07
CA MET A 602 -45.53 15.68 31.73
C MET A 602 -45.32 14.18 31.42
N ILE A 603 -44.74 13.40 32.35
CA ILE A 603 -44.48 11.97 32.12
C ILE A 603 -45.75 11.11 32.18
N THR A 604 -46.80 11.56 32.87
CA THR A 604 -48.10 10.85 32.92
C THR A 604 -49.12 11.39 31.90
N SER A 605 -48.74 12.34 31.05
CA SER A 605 -49.65 12.98 30.10
C SER A 605 -50.19 12.00 29.05
N PRO A 606 -51.45 12.13 28.59
CA PRO A 606 -51.94 11.39 27.44
C PRO A 606 -51.16 11.73 26.14
N SER A 607 -50.56 12.92 26.07
CA SER A 607 -49.81 13.39 24.89
C SER A 607 -48.42 12.74 24.80
N GLN A 608 -48.16 12.01 23.72
CA GLN A 608 -46.86 11.36 23.47
C GLN A 608 -45.68 12.37 23.41
N PRO A 609 -45.78 13.51 22.71
CA PRO A 609 -44.73 14.53 22.74
C PRO A 609 -44.40 15.05 24.15
N GLU A 610 -45.41 15.21 25.01
CA GLU A 610 -45.19 15.64 26.39
C GLU A 610 -44.45 14.59 27.21
N ARG A 611 -44.79 13.30 27.06
CA ARG A 611 -44.07 12.23 27.76
C ARG A 611 -42.61 12.11 27.31
N VAL A 612 -42.34 12.28 26.01
CA VAL A 612 -40.96 12.29 25.48
C VAL A 612 -40.15 13.42 26.10
N LEU A 613 -40.70 14.65 26.10
CA LEU A 613 -40.04 15.82 26.66
C LEU A 613 -39.92 15.75 28.18
N GLY A 614 -40.92 15.16 28.85
CA GLY A 614 -40.85 14.81 30.26
C GLY A 614 -39.68 13.86 30.55
N CYS A 615 -39.53 12.78 29.77
CA CYS A 615 -38.37 11.88 29.90
C CYS A 615 -37.03 12.59 29.63
N ARG A 616 -36.97 13.54 28.68
CA ARG A 616 -35.74 14.34 28.47
C ARG A 616 -35.44 15.25 29.65
N ALA A 617 -36.44 15.91 30.22
CA ALA A 617 -36.29 16.73 31.41
C ALA A 617 -35.90 15.89 32.65
N LEU A 618 -36.39 14.65 32.72
CA LEU A 618 -36.03 13.66 33.73
C LEU A 618 -34.51 13.38 33.77
N ALA A 619 -33.82 13.48 32.62
CA ALA A 619 -32.37 13.27 32.53
C ALA A 619 -31.55 14.31 33.31
N GLU A 620 -32.12 15.49 33.57
CA GLU A 620 -31.46 16.61 34.28
C GLU A 620 -31.88 16.67 35.76
N ALA A 621 -32.70 15.72 36.22
CA ALA A 621 -33.13 15.64 37.60
C ALA A 621 -32.03 15.03 38.49
N ALA A 622 -31.41 15.86 39.34
CA ALA A 622 -30.30 15.45 40.21
C ALA A 622 -30.66 14.39 41.27
N PHE A 623 -31.93 14.29 41.69
CA PHE A 623 -32.37 13.30 42.68
C PHE A 623 -33.82 12.88 42.45
N MET A 624 -34.06 11.58 42.22
CA MET A 624 -35.34 11.05 41.71
C MET A 624 -36.00 10.00 42.61
N GLN A 625 -35.95 10.12 43.93
CA GLN A 625 -36.66 9.14 44.77
C GLN A 625 -38.18 9.12 44.50
N SER A 626 -38.81 10.28 44.25
CA SER A 626 -40.26 10.38 44.02
C SER A 626 -40.71 9.99 42.61
N LEU A 627 -39.85 10.15 41.60
CA LEU A 627 -40.18 9.88 40.19
C LEU A 627 -39.79 8.46 39.74
N ARG A 628 -38.95 7.76 40.53
CA ARG A 628 -38.55 6.36 40.32
C ARG A 628 -39.72 5.40 40.13
N PHE A 629 -40.86 5.68 40.76
CA PHE A 629 -42.09 4.88 40.65
C PHE A 629 -42.63 4.78 39.20
N TYR A 630 -42.42 5.81 38.37
CA TYR A 630 -42.96 5.85 37.01
C TYR A 630 -42.04 5.19 35.97
N VAL A 631 -40.76 4.93 36.30
CA VAL A 631 -39.77 4.38 35.37
C VAL A 631 -40.16 3.00 34.81
N PRO A 632 -40.65 2.03 35.61
CA PRO A 632 -41.09 0.74 35.07
C PRO A 632 -42.25 0.86 34.07
N GLN A 633 -43.17 1.80 34.29
CA GLN A 633 -44.29 2.05 33.39
C GLN A 633 -43.81 2.69 32.09
N LEU A 634 -42.90 3.67 32.16
CA LEU A 634 -42.35 4.35 30.99
C LEU A 634 -41.45 3.42 30.15
N LEU A 635 -40.76 2.44 30.77
CA LEU A 635 -40.01 1.39 30.04
C LEU A 635 -40.93 0.50 29.19
N GLN A 636 -42.21 0.42 29.55
CA GLN A 636 -43.25 -0.32 28.85
C GLN A 636 -44.19 0.59 28.04
N ASP A 637 -43.85 1.87 27.85
CA ASP A 637 -44.68 2.82 27.10
C ASP A 637 -44.93 2.32 25.66
N PRO A 638 -46.16 2.46 25.12
CA PRO A 638 -46.45 2.08 23.74
C PRO A 638 -45.57 2.82 22.72
N SER A 639 -45.17 4.06 23.00
CA SER A 639 -44.29 4.85 22.14
C SER A 639 -42.83 4.41 22.29
N ILE A 640 -42.18 4.16 21.15
CA ILE A 640 -40.75 3.84 21.10
C ILE A 640 -39.92 5.08 21.47
N GLU A 641 -40.38 6.27 21.07
CA GLU A 641 -39.73 7.54 21.34
C GLU A 641 -39.65 7.83 22.84
N VAL A 642 -40.70 7.53 23.60
CA VAL A 642 -40.73 7.66 25.06
C VAL A 642 -39.73 6.70 25.69
N ARG A 643 -39.73 5.43 25.28
CA ARG A 643 -38.76 4.44 25.75
C ARG A 643 -37.32 4.86 25.45
N CYS A 644 -37.03 5.32 24.25
CA CYS A 644 -35.72 5.83 23.85
C CYS A 644 -35.28 7.03 24.70
N ALA A 645 -36.18 8.00 24.93
CA ALA A 645 -35.89 9.16 25.77
C ALA A 645 -35.61 8.73 27.23
N LEU A 646 -36.37 7.76 27.75
CA LEU A 646 -36.17 7.23 29.09
C LEU A 646 -34.83 6.49 29.24
N LEU A 647 -34.40 5.69 28.25
CA LEU A 647 -33.09 5.03 28.30
C LEU A 647 -31.95 6.04 28.46
N LYS A 648 -32.03 7.17 27.74
CA LYS A 648 -31.06 8.27 27.89
C LYS A 648 -31.15 8.92 29.26
N ALA A 649 -32.36 9.10 29.80
CA ALA A 649 -32.56 9.64 31.14
C ALA A 649 -32.01 8.73 32.25
N ILE A 650 -32.19 7.41 32.13
CA ILE A 650 -31.62 6.41 33.06
C ILE A 650 -30.09 6.52 33.06
N ALA A 651 -29.47 6.68 31.89
CA ALA A 651 -28.03 6.84 31.79
C ALA A 651 -27.54 8.16 32.41
N ALA A 652 -28.17 9.30 32.07
CA ALA A 652 -27.81 10.60 32.60
C ALA A 652 -27.92 10.67 34.13
N THR A 653 -28.92 10.00 34.70
CA THR A 653 -29.18 9.96 36.15
C THR A 653 -28.45 8.81 36.86
N ARG A 654 -27.68 8.00 36.11
CA ARG A 654 -26.92 6.84 36.59
C ARG A 654 -27.73 5.88 37.47
N ALA A 655 -29.00 5.65 37.12
CA ALA A 655 -29.88 4.75 37.86
C ALA A 655 -29.52 3.27 37.59
N SER A 656 -28.53 2.77 38.32
CA SER A 656 -27.87 1.46 38.12
C SER A 656 -28.82 0.26 38.08
N GLU A 657 -29.91 0.31 38.85
CA GLU A 657 -30.95 -0.73 38.86
C GLU A 657 -31.60 -0.98 37.48
N TYR A 658 -31.60 0.02 36.60
CA TYR A 658 -32.23 -0.05 35.28
C TYR A 658 -31.21 -0.25 34.15
N PHE A 659 -29.91 -0.38 34.44
CA PHE A 659 -28.90 -0.69 33.42
C PHE A 659 -29.21 -1.96 32.62
N PRO A 660 -29.77 -3.05 33.21
CA PRO A 660 -30.20 -4.21 32.42
C PRO A 660 -31.25 -3.87 31.34
N SER A 661 -32.06 -2.83 31.53
CA SER A 661 -33.02 -2.35 30.53
C SER A 661 -32.34 -1.64 29.36
N ILE A 662 -31.26 -0.90 29.62
CA ILE A 662 -30.43 -0.28 28.57
C ILE A 662 -29.76 -1.37 27.73
N ILE A 663 -29.15 -2.37 28.39
CA ILE A 663 -28.53 -3.54 27.71
C ILE A 663 -29.55 -4.31 26.87
N ARG A 664 -30.76 -4.53 27.40
CA ARG A 664 -31.87 -5.13 26.64
C ARG A 664 -32.25 -4.27 25.43
N GLY A 665 -32.18 -2.95 25.56
CA GLY A 665 -32.42 -1.99 24.47
C GLY A 665 -31.52 -2.17 23.25
N LEU A 666 -30.29 -2.71 23.41
CA LEU A 666 -29.38 -3.00 22.29
C LEU A 666 -29.89 -4.12 21.37
N HIS A 667 -30.66 -5.06 21.90
CA HIS A 667 -31.16 -6.21 21.15
C HIS A 667 -32.23 -5.81 20.13
N TYR A 668 -33.01 -4.76 20.40
CA TYR A 668 -34.10 -4.34 19.53
C TYR A 668 -33.68 -3.20 18.61
N LYS A 669 -33.86 -3.38 17.29
CA LYS A 669 -33.47 -2.39 16.26
C LYS A 669 -34.01 -0.98 16.55
N ALA A 670 -35.24 -0.88 17.06
CA ALA A 670 -35.92 0.40 17.29
C ALA A 670 -35.34 1.21 18.47
N THR A 671 -34.83 0.54 19.52
CA THR A 671 -34.24 1.19 20.71
C THR A 671 -32.72 1.21 20.70
N ARG A 672 -32.09 0.47 19.77
CA ARG A 672 -30.64 0.21 19.77
C ARG A 672 -29.79 1.48 19.78
N LYS A 673 -30.12 2.47 18.95
CA LYS A 673 -29.36 3.74 18.90
C LYS A 673 -29.45 4.48 20.24
N ALA A 674 -30.63 4.57 20.83
CA ALA A 674 -30.80 5.23 22.12
C ALA A 674 -30.07 4.48 23.26
N ALA A 675 -30.11 3.14 23.25
CA ALA A 675 -29.35 2.33 24.19
C ALA A 675 -27.83 2.46 24.02
N HIS A 676 -27.36 2.53 22.77
CA HIS A 676 -25.96 2.77 22.44
C HIS A 676 -25.49 4.12 23.00
N ASP A 677 -26.18 5.22 22.65
CA ASP A 677 -25.88 6.56 23.16
C ASP A 677 -25.89 6.60 24.70
N ALA A 678 -26.87 5.93 25.31
CA ALA A 678 -27.00 5.85 26.77
C ALA A 678 -25.82 5.12 27.43
N LEU A 679 -25.33 4.02 26.84
CA LEU A 679 -24.17 3.28 27.35
C LEU A 679 -22.85 4.06 27.17
N VAL A 680 -22.70 4.79 26.06
CA VAL A 680 -21.57 5.71 25.88
C VAL A 680 -21.59 6.80 26.96
N THR A 681 -22.77 7.37 27.24
CA THR A 681 -22.96 8.42 28.27
C THR A 681 -22.61 7.94 29.68
N LEU A 682 -22.85 6.66 29.99
CA LEU A 682 -22.49 6.07 31.29
C LEU A 682 -20.98 5.98 31.50
N GLY A 683 -20.18 5.97 30.44
CA GLY A 683 -18.72 5.84 30.52
C GLY A 683 -18.31 4.53 31.20
N ASP A 684 -17.40 4.62 32.18
CA ASP A 684 -16.80 3.45 32.83
C ASP A 684 -17.81 2.55 33.55
N ASP A 685 -18.95 3.09 34.00
CA ASP A 685 -20.02 2.34 34.67
C ASP A 685 -20.64 1.27 33.73
N ALA A 686 -20.50 1.43 32.40
CA ALA A 686 -20.99 0.50 31.40
C ALA A 686 -19.98 -0.62 31.04
N ILE A 687 -18.70 -0.50 31.42
CA ILE A 687 -17.64 -1.43 30.96
C ILE A 687 -17.93 -2.88 31.38
N ALA A 688 -18.21 -3.12 32.65
CA ALA A 688 -18.43 -4.49 33.16
C ALA A 688 -19.66 -5.16 32.53
N PRO A 689 -20.85 -4.51 32.46
CA PRO A 689 -22.01 -5.06 31.73
C PRO A 689 -21.76 -5.33 30.25
N LEU A 690 -21.00 -4.46 29.57
CA LEU A 690 -20.63 -4.65 28.16
C LEU A 690 -19.68 -5.84 27.99
N LEU A 691 -18.70 -5.99 28.87
CA LEU A 691 -17.77 -7.12 28.84
C LEU A 691 -18.51 -8.45 29.06
N GLU A 692 -19.40 -8.52 30.03
CA GLU A 692 -20.25 -9.71 30.25
C GLU A 692 -21.03 -10.06 28.98
N LEU A 693 -21.61 -9.06 28.32
CA LEU A 693 -22.34 -9.26 27.07
C LEU A 693 -21.47 -9.80 25.94
N THR A 694 -20.22 -9.34 25.83
CA THR A 694 -19.26 -9.81 24.80
C THR A 694 -18.79 -11.24 25.03
N THR A 695 -18.69 -11.69 26.29
CA THR A 695 -18.25 -13.04 26.66
C THR A 695 -19.38 -14.07 26.65
N SER A 696 -20.64 -13.64 26.69
CA SER A 696 -21.80 -14.53 26.69
C SER A 696 -22.05 -15.13 25.29
N ASP A 697 -21.90 -16.45 25.16
CA ASP A 697 -22.22 -17.21 23.94
C ASP A 697 -23.71 -17.19 23.57
N ARG A 698 -24.58 -16.72 24.46
CA ARG A 698 -26.03 -16.59 24.24
C ARG A 698 -26.42 -15.27 23.60
N SER A 699 -25.52 -14.29 23.58
CA SER A 699 -25.77 -12.98 23.00
C SER A 699 -25.64 -13.06 21.47
N PRO A 700 -26.57 -12.48 20.70
CA PRO A 700 -26.42 -12.41 19.24
C PRO A 700 -25.15 -11.63 18.84
N ASP A 701 -24.47 -12.08 17.79
CA ASP A 701 -23.20 -11.51 17.32
C ASP A 701 -23.27 -10.01 17.04
N ASN A 702 -24.39 -9.52 16.49
CA ASN A 702 -24.57 -8.10 16.22
C ASN A 702 -24.55 -7.26 17.52
N VAL A 703 -25.13 -7.75 18.62
CA VAL A 703 -25.12 -7.06 19.91
C VAL A 703 -23.72 -7.05 20.50
N ARG A 704 -22.98 -8.17 20.37
CA ARG A 704 -21.58 -8.26 20.80
C ARG A 704 -20.67 -7.31 20.02
N ILE A 705 -20.88 -7.18 18.71
CA ILE A 705 -20.18 -6.20 17.86
C ILE A 705 -20.45 -4.76 18.34
N HIS A 706 -21.73 -4.43 18.58
CA HIS A 706 -22.08 -3.12 19.13
C HIS A 706 -21.45 -2.85 20.50
N ALA A 707 -21.30 -3.88 21.36
CA ALA A 707 -20.63 -3.69 22.64
C ALA A 707 -19.15 -3.29 22.49
N TRP A 708 -18.44 -3.83 21.49
CA TRP A 708 -17.08 -3.39 21.17
C TRP A 708 -17.04 -1.95 20.65
N ASP A 709 -18.00 -1.55 19.83
CA ASP A 709 -18.11 -0.16 19.34
C ASP A 709 -18.32 0.83 20.48
N ILE A 710 -19.25 0.52 21.40
CA ILE A 710 -19.54 1.35 22.57
C ILE A 710 -18.29 1.50 23.44
N LEU A 711 -17.55 0.42 23.70
CA LEU A 711 -16.30 0.47 24.47
C LEU A 711 -15.26 1.40 23.82
N GLY A 712 -15.19 1.42 22.49
CA GLY A 712 -14.31 2.33 21.77
C GLY A 712 -14.73 3.79 21.84
N GLU A 713 -16.04 4.06 21.78
CA GLU A 713 -16.59 5.41 21.87
C GLU A 713 -16.55 5.99 23.29
N ILE A 714 -16.60 5.14 24.32
CA ILE A 714 -16.32 5.55 25.71
C ILE A 714 -14.88 6.11 25.81
N GLY A 715 -13.93 5.49 25.11
CA GLY A 715 -12.57 6.03 24.95
C GLY A 715 -11.77 6.23 26.24
N SER A 716 -12.17 5.63 27.36
CA SER A 716 -11.45 5.72 28.63
C SER A 716 -10.27 4.74 28.67
N GLN A 717 -9.28 4.99 29.52
CA GLN A 717 -8.16 4.07 29.69
C GLN A 717 -8.64 2.66 30.11
N GLY A 718 -9.71 2.60 30.91
CA GLY A 718 -10.38 1.35 31.27
C GLY A 718 -10.93 0.62 30.04
N SER A 719 -11.70 1.30 29.18
CA SER A 719 -12.29 0.66 28.01
C SER A 719 -11.25 0.25 26.95
N ILE A 720 -10.22 1.07 26.75
CA ILE A 720 -9.09 0.78 25.85
C ILE A 720 -8.34 -0.46 26.32
N SER A 721 -8.05 -0.57 27.63
CA SER A 721 -7.38 -1.75 28.19
C SER A 721 -8.19 -3.03 28.02
N VAL A 722 -9.52 -2.95 28.14
CA VAL A 722 -10.44 -4.08 27.91
C VAL A 722 -10.42 -4.51 26.45
N LEU A 723 -10.46 -3.56 25.51
CA LEU A 723 -10.35 -3.84 24.07
C LEU A 723 -9.00 -4.50 23.72
N ALA A 724 -7.89 -3.95 24.21
CA ALA A 724 -6.56 -4.47 23.96
C ALA A 724 -6.37 -5.89 24.50
N ASN A 725 -6.83 -6.17 25.73
CA ASN A 725 -6.76 -7.51 26.32
C ASN A 725 -7.60 -8.55 25.56
N ASN A 726 -8.80 -8.17 25.10
CA ASN A 726 -9.68 -9.07 24.36
C ASN A 726 -9.27 -9.26 22.89
N LEU A 727 -8.40 -8.41 22.33
CA LEU A 727 -7.87 -8.62 20.99
C LEU A 727 -7.13 -9.96 20.88
N LEU A 728 -6.38 -10.33 21.92
CA LEU A 728 -5.55 -11.54 21.96
C LEU A 728 -6.36 -12.84 21.96
N THR A 729 -7.56 -12.81 22.53
CA THR A 729 -8.43 -13.98 22.71
C THR A 729 -9.58 -14.03 21.69
N SER A 730 -9.90 -12.90 21.06
CA SER A 730 -10.93 -12.82 20.01
C SER A 730 -10.45 -13.34 18.67
N TRP A 731 -11.37 -13.81 17.82
CA TRP A 731 -11.11 -14.29 16.47
C TRP A 731 -12.14 -13.74 15.47
N GLY A 732 -11.88 -13.90 14.17
CA GLY A 732 -12.85 -13.61 13.11
C GLY A 732 -13.43 -12.18 13.15
N LYS A 733 -14.76 -12.09 13.18
CA LYS A 733 -15.51 -10.82 13.17
C LYS A 733 -15.23 -9.96 14.40
N HIS A 734 -15.10 -10.56 15.58
CA HIS A 734 -14.84 -9.82 16.82
C HIS A 734 -13.44 -9.21 16.82
N ARG A 735 -12.41 -9.98 16.43
CA ARG A 735 -11.05 -9.47 16.27
C ARG A 735 -11.02 -8.31 15.27
N ARG A 736 -11.69 -8.46 14.13
CA ARG A 736 -11.82 -7.40 13.12
C ARG A 736 -12.45 -6.14 13.69
N GLN A 737 -13.51 -6.28 14.48
CA GLN A 737 -14.18 -5.14 15.08
C GLN A 737 -13.29 -4.45 16.11
N ILE A 738 -12.72 -5.19 17.05
CA ILE A 738 -11.80 -4.66 18.07
C ILE A 738 -10.64 -3.90 17.42
N LEU A 739 -10.03 -4.46 16.35
CA LEU A 739 -8.97 -3.77 15.60
C LEU A 739 -9.45 -2.45 14.99
N ARG A 740 -10.60 -2.45 14.31
CA ARG A 740 -11.17 -1.23 13.73
C ARG A 740 -11.46 -0.18 14.79
N THR A 741 -12.02 -0.61 15.92
CA THR A 741 -12.34 0.24 17.05
C THR A 741 -11.08 0.88 17.60
N LEU A 742 -10.04 0.10 17.92
CA LEU A 742 -8.77 0.59 18.46
C LEU A 742 -8.03 1.54 17.50
N ILE A 743 -8.04 1.25 16.20
CA ILE A 743 -7.43 2.12 15.17
C ILE A 743 -8.19 3.45 15.04
N ARG A 744 -9.50 3.48 15.31
CA ARG A 744 -10.34 4.68 15.18
C ARG A 744 -10.20 5.63 16.37
N ILE A 745 -9.65 5.18 17.51
CA ILE A 745 -9.51 6.01 18.71
C ILE A 745 -8.59 7.20 18.39
N PRO A 746 -9.01 8.45 18.70
CA PRO A 746 -8.22 9.65 18.42
C PRO A 746 -6.82 9.61 19.05
N GLN A 747 -5.91 10.41 18.49
CA GLN A 747 -4.55 10.58 19.00
C GLN A 747 -3.74 9.28 19.13
N GLU A 748 -4.11 8.24 18.38
CA GLU A 748 -3.43 6.93 18.38
C GLU A 748 -3.41 6.20 19.73
N GLN A 749 -4.19 6.64 20.72
CA GLN A 749 -4.21 6.05 22.08
C GLN A 749 -4.52 4.54 22.06
N GLY A 750 -5.43 4.11 21.17
CA GLY A 750 -5.75 2.70 21.01
C GLY A 750 -4.61 1.87 20.40
N ILE A 751 -3.77 2.48 19.55
CA ILE A 751 -2.60 1.83 18.96
C ILE A 751 -1.50 1.71 20.01
N GLU A 752 -1.22 2.80 20.73
CA GLU A 752 -0.22 2.84 21.80
C GLU A 752 -0.51 1.81 22.89
N ALA A 753 -1.75 1.72 23.37
CA ALA A 753 -2.15 0.75 24.39
C ALA A 753 -1.89 -0.72 24.00
N ILE A 754 -2.10 -1.09 22.72
CA ILE A 754 -1.78 -2.45 22.27
C ILE A 754 -0.27 -2.65 22.15
N LEU A 755 0.45 -1.66 21.65
CA LEU A 755 1.91 -1.72 21.53
C LEU A 755 2.59 -1.79 22.89
N GLU A 756 2.08 -1.12 23.91
CA GLU A 756 2.54 -1.27 25.29
C GLU A 756 2.27 -2.67 25.84
N LEU A 757 1.08 -3.22 25.57
CA LEU A 757 0.66 -4.52 26.12
C LEU A 757 1.44 -5.70 25.51
N VAL A 758 1.61 -5.71 24.18
CA VAL A 758 2.12 -6.90 23.46
C VAL A 758 3.39 -6.60 22.65
N GLY A 759 3.70 -5.34 22.43
CA GLY A 759 4.82 -4.91 21.59
C GLY A 759 4.66 -5.29 20.13
N ARG A 760 5.63 -4.85 19.32
CA ARG A 760 5.72 -5.21 17.90
C ARG A 760 5.74 -6.72 17.67
N SER A 761 6.48 -7.46 18.51
CA SER A 761 6.56 -8.93 18.42
C SER A 761 5.22 -9.63 18.67
N GLY A 762 4.38 -9.04 19.52
CA GLY A 762 3.02 -9.49 19.78
C GLY A 762 2.11 -9.36 18.57
N ILE A 763 2.13 -8.18 17.93
CA ILE A 763 1.39 -7.94 16.68
C ILE A 763 1.84 -8.89 15.59
N GLU A 764 3.15 -9.14 15.48
CA GLU A 764 3.69 -10.09 14.51
C GLU A 764 3.20 -11.53 14.76
N LYS A 765 3.08 -11.96 16.03
CA LYS A 765 2.45 -13.25 16.37
C LYS A 765 0.98 -13.28 15.94
N LEU A 766 0.22 -12.21 16.11
CA LEU A 766 -1.16 -12.13 15.62
C LEU A 766 -1.23 -12.23 14.09
N VAL A 767 -0.29 -11.60 13.37
CA VAL A 767 -0.18 -11.74 11.91
C VAL A 767 0.09 -13.20 11.52
N VAL A 768 1.00 -13.88 12.23
CA VAL A 768 1.28 -15.31 12.02
C VAL A 768 0.06 -16.19 12.32
N GLN A 769 -0.74 -15.86 13.33
CA GLN A 769 -1.99 -16.57 13.61
C GLN A 769 -2.99 -16.43 12.46
N GLU A 770 -3.17 -15.22 11.90
CA GLU A 770 -4.05 -15.00 10.75
C GLU A 770 -3.56 -15.70 9.47
N LEU A 771 -2.23 -15.77 9.27
CA LEU A 771 -1.65 -16.61 8.21
C LEU A 771 -1.93 -18.11 8.43
N GLY A 772 -2.04 -18.55 9.69
CA GLY A 772 -2.45 -19.91 10.04
C GLY A 772 -3.91 -20.19 9.66
N VAL A 773 -4.83 -19.27 9.98
CA VAL A 773 -6.24 -19.37 9.56
C VAL A 773 -6.35 -19.45 8.04
N MET A 774 -5.60 -18.62 7.33
CA MET A 774 -5.52 -18.65 5.86
C MET A 774 -4.98 -19.99 5.32
N THR A 775 -3.98 -20.56 6.00
CA THR A 775 -3.41 -21.88 5.64
C THR A 775 -4.47 -22.97 5.74
N GLU A 776 -5.23 -23.01 6.84
CA GLU A 776 -6.29 -24.01 7.05
C GLU A 776 -7.44 -23.86 6.04
N ALA A 777 -7.81 -22.62 5.71
CA ALA A 777 -8.83 -22.34 4.70
C ALA A 777 -8.42 -22.85 3.31
N TRP A 778 -7.21 -22.54 2.87
CA TRP A 778 -6.69 -23.02 1.58
C TRP A 778 -6.39 -24.52 1.55
N ALA A 779 -5.94 -25.08 2.66
CA ALA A 779 -5.80 -26.52 2.81
C ALA A 779 -7.17 -27.23 2.66
N GLY A 780 -8.23 -26.63 3.21
CA GLY A 780 -9.61 -27.04 2.97
C GLY A 780 -9.98 -27.02 1.49
N VAL A 781 -9.65 -25.95 0.77
CA VAL A 781 -9.94 -25.84 -0.68
C VAL A 781 -9.26 -26.94 -1.52
N VAL A 782 -8.03 -27.32 -1.17
CA VAL A 782 -7.27 -28.36 -1.88
C VAL A 782 -7.71 -29.77 -1.49
N ASP A 783 -7.98 -30.01 -0.21
CA ASP A 783 -8.32 -31.34 0.30
C ASP A 783 -9.78 -31.72 -0.01
N LEU A 784 -10.70 -30.73 -0.08
CA LEU A 784 -12.13 -30.88 -0.37
C LEU A 784 -12.51 -30.46 -1.81
N SER A 785 -11.55 -30.48 -2.75
CA SER A 785 -11.80 -30.03 -4.12
C SER A 785 -12.98 -30.76 -4.78
N ILE A 786 -13.65 -30.07 -5.72
CA ILE A 786 -14.85 -30.60 -6.43
C ILE A 786 -14.57 -31.94 -7.10
N ASP A 787 -13.34 -32.14 -7.60
CA ASP A 787 -12.89 -33.40 -8.21
C ASP A 787 -12.92 -34.60 -7.23
N LYS A 788 -12.81 -34.33 -5.92
CA LYS A 788 -12.84 -35.35 -4.87
C LYS A 788 -14.25 -35.56 -4.32
N VAL A 789 -15.03 -34.49 -4.20
CA VAL A 789 -16.38 -34.51 -3.60
C VAL A 789 -17.31 -33.58 -4.39
N ALA A 790 -18.05 -34.14 -5.33
CA ALA A 790 -18.92 -33.37 -6.21
C ALA A 790 -20.35 -33.27 -5.63
N CYS A 791 -20.62 -32.23 -4.83
CA CYS A 791 -21.99 -31.85 -4.47
C CYS A 791 -22.13 -30.33 -4.31
N THR A 792 -23.36 -29.81 -4.42
CA THR A 792 -23.66 -28.37 -4.34
C THR A 792 -23.18 -27.75 -3.03
N GLU A 793 -23.36 -28.46 -1.91
CA GLU A 793 -22.91 -28.02 -0.58
C GLU A 793 -21.38 -27.90 -0.50
N THR A 794 -20.64 -28.73 -1.23
CA THR A 794 -19.17 -28.65 -1.28
C THR A 794 -18.73 -27.39 -2.04
N GLY A 795 -19.41 -27.03 -3.13
CA GLY A 795 -19.18 -25.76 -3.82
C GLY A 795 -19.35 -24.55 -2.89
N LEU A 796 -20.45 -24.50 -2.14
CA LEU A 796 -20.70 -23.44 -1.15
C LEU A 796 -19.64 -23.39 -0.04
N LEU A 797 -19.18 -24.56 0.43
CA LEU A 797 -18.09 -24.63 1.41
C LEU A 797 -16.79 -24.07 0.83
N LEU A 798 -16.42 -24.45 -0.40
CA LEU A 798 -15.19 -23.98 -1.06
C LEU A 798 -15.21 -22.45 -1.25
N ASP A 799 -16.32 -21.89 -1.71
CA ASP A 799 -16.49 -20.44 -1.85
C ASP A 799 -16.37 -19.74 -0.48
N SER A 800 -16.96 -20.33 0.57
CA SER A 800 -16.86 -19.80 1.92
C SER A 800 -15.40 -19.83 2.45
N LEU A 801 -14.63 -20.88 2.16
CA LEU A 801 -13.22 -21.01 2.57
C LEU A 801 -12.33 -20.02 1.82
N GLN A 802 -12.60 -19.73 0.56
CA GLN A 802 -11.91 -18.65 -0.16
C GLN A 802 -12.16 -17.29 0.50
N ASN A 803 -13.41 -17.03 0.90
CA ASN A 803 -13.76 -15.82 1.65
C ASN A 803 -13.07 -15.77 3.02
N GLU A 804 -12.86 -16.90 3.71
CA GLU A 804 -12.09 -16.93 4.96
C GLU A 804 -10.62 -16.50 4.76
N ALA A 805 -10.00 -16.92 3.66
CA ALA A 805 -8.66 -16.48 3.32
C ALA A 805 -8.61 -14.96 3.06
N ILE A 806 -9.57 -14.42 2.31
CA ILE A 806 -9.67 -12.97 2.06
C ILE A 806 -9.89 -12.20 3.37
N ASN A 807 -10.82 -12.64 4.21
CA ASN A 807 -11.09 -12.03 5.52
C ASN A 807 -9.85 -12.04 6.43
N SER A 808 -9.05 -13.11 6.37
CA SER A 808 -7.78 -13.21 7.10
C SER A 808 -6.76 -12.19 6.58
N LEU A 809 -6.67 -12.00 5.26
CA LEU A 809 -5.82 -10.98 4.65
C LEU A 809 -6.23 -9.56 5.08
N GLU A 810 -7.52 -9.27 5.12
CA GLU A 810 -8.03 -7.97 5.60
C GLU A 810 -7.66 -7.71 7.07
N ARG A 811 -7.73 -8.74 7.93
CA ARG A 811 -7.29 -8.63 9.33
C ARG A 811 -5.78 -8.42 9.44
N ILE A 812 -4.98 -9.07 8.58
CA ILE A 812 -3.54 -8.81 8.48
C ILE A 812 -3.27 -7.34 8.11
N PHE A 813 -4.03 -6.76 7.17
CA PHE A 813 -3.93 -5.33 6.87
C PHE A 813 -4.27 -4.44 8.07
N LEU A 814 -5.32 -4.76 8.83
CA LEU A 814 -5.65 -4.01 10.05
C LEU A 814 -4.54 -4.13 11.11
N LEU A 815 -3.98 -5.32 11.32
CA LEU A 815 -2.84 -5.52 12.23
C LEU A 815 -1.62 -4.71 11.78
N MET A 816 -1.35 -4.64 10.48
CA MET A 816 -0.26 -3.82 9.94
C MET A 816 -0.51 -2.32 10.11
N LYS A 817 -1.76 -1.84 10.13
CA LYS A 817 -2.06 -0.43 10.45
C LYS A 817 -1.71 -0.04 11.89
N LEU A 818 -1.52 -1.00 12.79
CA LEU A 818 -1.01 -0.74 14.14
C LEU A 818 0.51 -0.48 14.17
N LEU A 819 1.23 -0.87 13.11
CA LEU A 819 2.70 -0.79 13.04
C LEU A 819 3.21 0.22 12.03
N TYR A 820 2.42 0.50 10.99
CA TYR A 820 2.82 1.30 9.82
C TYR A 820 1.77 2.37 9.52
N SER A 821 2.13 3.33 8.67
CA SER A 821 1.22 4.42 8.30
C SER A 821 -0.10 3.89 7.71
N GLY A 822 -1.21 4.29 8.34
CA GLY A 822 -2.55 3.83 7.97
C GLY A 822 -2.89 4.08 6.50
N SER A 823 -2.42 5.20 5.95
CA SER A 823 -2.61 5.59 4.54
C SER A 823 -1.85 4.69 3.58
N ALA A 824 -0.61 4.31 3.89
CA ALA A 824 0.19 3.44 3.01
C ALA A 824 -0.36 2.01 3.02
N ILE A 825 -0.72 1.47 4.19
CA ILE A 825 -1.34 0.15 4.28
C ILE A 825 -2.72 0.14 3.61
N GLN A 826 -3.50 1.21 3.71
CA GLN A 826 -4.78 1.33 3.03
C GLN A 826 -4.64 1.40 1.51
N ALA A 827 -3.66 2.17 1.01
CA ALA A 827 -3.34 2.23 -0.41
C ALA A 827 -2.87 0.86 -0.92
N ALA A 828 -2.03 0.16 -0.15
CA ALA A 828 -1.62 -1.21 -0.47
C ALA A 828 -2.80 -2.17 -0.52
N SER A 829 -3.66 -2.19 0.52
CA SER A 829 -4.80 -3.10 0.59
C SER A 829 -5.80 -2.85 -0.54
N PHE A 830 -6.07 -1.58 -0.87
CA PHE A 830 -6.99 -1.22 -1.95
C PHE A 830 -6.47 -1.71 -3.32
N ASN A 831 -5.18 -1.55 -3.57
CA ASN A 831 -4.55 -1.98 -4.81
C ASN A 831 -4.38 -3.51 -4.91
N ILE A 832 -4.26 -4.21 -3.78
CA ILE A 832 -4.14 -5.67 -3.75
C ILE A 832 -5.50 -6.36 -3.93
N LEU A 833 -6.55 -5.79 -3.33
CA LEU A 833 -7.90 -6.34 -3.41
C LEU A 833 -8.61 -5.99 -4.72
N SER A 834 -7.97 -5.25 -5.63
CA SER A 834 -8.53 -4.96 -6.95
C SER A 834 -8.14 -6.02 -7.98
N ASP A 835 -9.03 -6.27 -8.95
CA ASP A 835 -8.86 -7.34 -9.94
C ASP A 835 -7.80 -7.07 -11.03
N SER A 836 -7.11 -5.93 -10.98
CA SER A 836 -6.11 -5.55 -11.98
C SER A 836 -4.71 -6.03 -11.60
N LYS A 837 -4.02 -6.70 -12.54
CA LYS A 837 -2.61 -7.12 -12.36
C LYS A 837 -1.67 -5.93 -12.11
N SER A 838 -1.92 -4.77 -12.71
CA SER A 838 -1.09 -3.58 -12.52
C SER A 838 -1.29 -2.97 -11.12
N SER A 839 -2.53 -2.94 -10.64
CA SER A 839 -2.86 -2.53 -9.28
C SER A 839 -2.27 -3.48 -8.25
N LEU A 840 -2.39 -4.80 -8.45
CA LEU A 840 -1.76 -5.80 -7.58
C LEU A 840 -0.25 -5.55 -7.45
N ALA A 841 0.45 -5.33 -8.57
CA ALA A 841 1.89 -5.03 -8.56
C ALA A 841 2.22 -3.75 -7.77
N ARG A 842 1.41 -2.69 -7.95
CA ARG A 842 1.55 -1.42 -7.21
C ARG A 842 1.31 -1.61 -5.71
N GLY A 843 0.24 -2.28 -5.30
CA GLY A 843 -0.08 -2.52 -3.89
C GLY A 843 0.98 -3.40 -3.21
N MET A 844 1.46 -4.41 -3.94
CA MET A 844 2.59 -5.23 -3.52
C MET A 844 3.90 -4.44 -3.38
N GLU A 845 4.20 -3.53 -4.31
CA GLU A 845 5.38 -2.65 -4.19
C GLU A 845 5.27 -1.71 -2.98
N ILE A 846 4.09 -1.15 -2.73
CA ILE A 846 3.84 -0.35 -1.52
C ILE A 846 4.17 -1.18 -0.28
N LEU A 847 3.63 -2.40 -0.14
CA LEU A 847 3.96 -3.28 0.99
C LEU A 847 5.45 -3.61 1.09
N ASP A 848 6.13 -3.82 -0.04
CA ASP A 848 7.55 -4.15 -0.04
C ASP A 848 8.42 -2.98 0.42
N ASN A 849 7.98 -1.75 0.23
CA ASN A 849 8.71 -0.57 0.69
C ASN A 849 8.29 -0.12 2.09
N THR A 850 7.08 -0.47 2.55
CA THR A 850 6.54 0.02 3.84
C THR A 850 6.72 -0.97 4.99
N VAL A 851 6.66 -2.27 4.72
CA VAL A 851 6.63 -3.32 5.75
C VAL A 851 8.03 -3.89 5.97
N ASP A 852 8.40 -4.10 7.24
CA ASP A 852 9.67 -4.70 7.68
C ASP A 852 9.45 -5.88 8.66
N LEU A 853 8.30 -6.56 8.59
CA LEU A 853 8.01 -7.81 9.31
C LEU A 853 8.95 -8.96 8.89
N SER A 854 9.26 -9.88 9.81
CA SER A 854 10.03 -11.09 9.50
C SER A 854 9.31 -11.98 8.47
N VAL A 855 7.97 -11.99 8.52
CA VAL A 855 7.11 -12.73 7.59
C VAL A 855 6.74 -11.95 6.32
N LYS A 856 7.36 -10.78 6.08
CA LYS A 856 7.07 -9.93 4.92
C LYS A 856 7.12 -10.70 3.60
N GLN A 857 8.16 -11.48 3.36
CA GLN A 857 8.30 -12.24 2.11
C GLN A 857 7.21 -13.30 1.92
N ILE A 858 6.68 -13.84 3.02
CA ILE A 858 5.56 -14.78 3.02
C ILE A 858 4.28 -14.03 2.64
N ILE A 859 3.98 -12.89 3.29
CA ILE A 859 2.82 -12.05 2.96
C ILE A 859 2.84 -11.64 1.50
N LEU A 860 3.99 -11.15 1.01
CA LEU A 860 4.14 -10.74 -0.39
C LEU A 860 3.94 -11.90 -1.38
N SER A 861 4.31 -13.12 -1.00
CA SER A 861 4.15 -14.31 -1.84
C SER A 861 2.73 -14.88 -1.81
N VAL A 862 2.04 -14.72 -0.68
CA VAL A 862 0.64 -15.12 -0.46
C VAL A 862 -0.32 -14.20 -1.24
N VAL A 863 0.00 -12.91 -1.30
CA VAL A 863 -0.73 -11.91 -2.09
C VAL A 863 -0.45 -12.04 -3.60
N ASP A 864 0.74 -12.48 -3.98
CA ASP A 864 1.13 -12.70 -5.38
C ASP A 864 0.13 -13.63 -6.11
N ASN A 865 0.01 -13.48 -7.44
CA ASN A 865 -0.92 -14.25 -8.25
C ASN A 865 -0.37 -15.66 -8.53
N ARG A 866 -0.28 -16.49 -7.49
CA ARG A 866 0.21 -17.87 -7.51
C ARG A 866 -0.92 -18.88 -7.33
N SER A 867 -0.68 -20.12 -7.72
CA SER A 867 -1.62 -21.21 -7.45
C SER A 867 -1.75 -21.46 -5.94
N ILE A 868 -2.93 -21.90 -5.47
CA ILE A 868 -3.16 -22.21 -4.05
C ILE A 868 -2.13 -23.23 -3.51
N PRO A 869 -1.78 -24.32 -4.23
CA PRO A 869 -0.73 -25.25 -3.79
C PRO A 869 0.64 -24.59 -3.59
N ASP A 870 1.03 -23.66 -4.47
CA ASP A 870 2.30 -22.92 -4.30
C ASP A 870 2.26 -22.01 -3.07
N LYS A 871 1.12 -21.36 -2.83
CA LYS A 871 0.92 -20.53 -1.63
C LYS A 871 0.99 -21.37 -0.35
N LEU A 872 0.37 -22.56 -0.34
CA LEU A 872 0.45 -23.50 0.79
C LEU A 872 1.89 -23.97 1.04
N ASN A 873 2.67 -24.27 -0.01
CA ASN A 873 4.08 -24.66 0.15
C ASN A 873 4.92 -23.55 0.82
N ILE A 874 4.60 -22.28 0.55
CA ILE A 874 5.29 -21.14 1.18
C ILE A 874 4.83 -20.98 2.62
N LEU A 875 3.52 -21.08 2.88
CA LEU A 875 2.95 -21.02 4.22
C LEU A 875 3.37 -22.21 5.11
N ALA A 876 3.71 -23.35 4.51
CA ALA A 876 4.22 -24.53 5.21
C ALA A 876 5.51 -24.28 6.00
N THR A 877 6.23 -23.17 5.71
CA THR A 877 7.38 -22.72 6.50
C THR A 877 6.99 -22.21 7.89
N LEU A 878 5.76 -21.72 8.06
CA LEU A 878 5.20 -21.26 9.34
C LEU A 878 4.25 -22.30 9.94
N HIS A 879 3.33 -22.81 9.13
CA HIS A 879 2.26 -23.73 9.54
C HIS A 879 2.29 -24.98 8.66
N PRO A 880 2.86 -26.11 9.15
CA PRO A 880 3.07 -27.30 8.32
C PRO A 880 1.76 -27.84 7.73
N TYR A 881 1.63 -27.79 6.40
CA TYR A 881 0.52 -28.41 5.69
C TYR A 881 0.83 -29.88 5.37
N LYS A 882 -0.06 -30.78 5.77
CA LYS A 882 -0.09 -32.18 5.35
C LYS A 882 -1.45 -32.45 4.68
N PRO A 883 -1.48 -33.03 3.48
CA PRO A 883 -2.73 -33.39 2.82
C PRO A 883 -3.52 -34.37 3.69
N LEU A 884 -4.81 -34.09 3.89
CA LEU A 884 -5.73 -34.96 4.63
C LEU A 884 -6.80 -35.55 3.71
N SER A 885 -7.42 -36.64 4.15
CA SER A 885 -8.65 -37.12 3.51
C SER A 885 -9.77 -36.09 3.71
N PRO A 886 -10.75 -36.00 2.77
CA PRO A 886 -11.86 -35.05 2.86
C PRO A 886 -12.57 -35.03 4.22
N ILE A 887 -12.88 -36.22 4.77
CA ILE A 887 -13.53 -36.36 6.08
C ILE A 887 -12.66 -35.80 7.22
N ASN A 888 -11.37 -36.12 7.25
CA ASN A 888 -10.45 -35.65 8.30
C ASN A 888 -10.24 -34.13 8.21
N ARG A 889 -10.16 -33.59 6.99
CA ARG A 889 -10.10 -32.13 6.78
C ARG A 889 -11.36 -31.45 7.30
N LEU A 890 -12.54 -31.99 7.00
CA LEU A 890 -13.80 -31.41 7.46
C LEU A 890 -13.92 -31.48 8.99
N GLN A 891 -13.52 -32.59 9.61
CA GLN A 891 -13.47 -32.70 11.08
C GLN A 891 -12.53 -31.64 11.69
N GLN A 892 -11.34 -31.45 11.11
CA GLN A 892 -10.40 -30.41 11.55
C GLN A 892 -11.00 -29.00 11.41
N LEU A 893 -11.68 -28.69 10.31
CA LEU A 893 -12.36 -27.39 10.13
C LEU A 893 -13.43 -27.16 11.21
N VAL A 894 -14.23 -28.18 11.55
CA VAL A 894 -15.24 -28.08 12.61
C VAL A 894 -14.61 -27.91 14.00
N GLU A 895 -13.44 -28.50 14.26
CA GLU A 895 -12.68 -28.26 15.49
C GLU A 895 -12.20 -26.80 15.60
N LEU A 896 -11.82 -26.20 14.46
CA LEU A 896 -11.39 -24.81 14.33
C LEU A 896 -12.55 -23.79 14.25
N ARG A 897 -13.76 -24.16 14.69
CA ARG A 897 -14.98 -23.34 14.59
C ARG A 897 -14.86 -21.89 15.07
N TYR A 898 -13.97 -21.58 16.02
CA TYR A 898 -13.78 -20.22 16.53
C TYR A 898 -13.10 -19.28 15.52
N CYS A 899 -12.33 -19.86 14.59
CA CYS A 899 -11.60 -19.14 13.56
C CYS A 899 -12.40 -18.99 12.26
N LEU A 900 -13.43 -19.82 12.07
CA LEU A 900 -14.30 -19.82 10.90
C LEU A 900 -15.49 -18.89 11.09
N SER A 901 -16.03 -18.36 10.01
CA SER A 901 -17.35 -17.74 10.06
C SER A 901 -18.44 -18.76 10.32
N ASP A 902 -19.51 -18.30 10.96
CA ASP A 902 -20.76 -19.06 11.16
C ASP A 902 -21.24 -19.73 9.86
N TRP A 903 -21.11 -19.04 8.72
CA TRP A 903 -21.53 -19.57 7.42
C TRP A 903 -20.66 -20.76 6.97
N THR A 904 -19.33 -20.62 7.02
CA THR A 904 -18.42 -21.72 6.71
C THR A 904 -18.64 -22.92 7.61
N LEU A 905 -18.91 -22.69 8.90
CA LEU A 905 -19.24 -23.74 9.85
C LEU A 905 -20.55 -24.46 9.50
N ALA A 906 -21.61 -23.72 9.15
CA ALA A 906 -22.87 -24.29 8.68
C ALA A 906 -22.67 -25.13 7.41
N CYS A 907 -21.88 -24.64 6.45
CA CYS A 907 -21.53 -25.39 5.24
C CYS A 907 -20.81 -26.71 5.58
N CYS A 908 -19.92 -26.74 6.58
CA CYS A 908 -19.27 -27.98 7.02
C CYS A 908 -20.31 -29.04 7.47
N PHE A 909 -21.32 -28.64 8.25
CA PHE A 909 -22.38 -29.57 8.69
C PHE A 909 -23.25 -30.05 7.52
N HIS A 910 -23.58 -29.19 6.56
CA HIS A 910 -24.35 -29.59 5.38
C HIS A 910 -23.57 -30.54 4.47
N VAL A 911 -22.26 -30.34 4.28
CA VAL A 911 -21.40 -31.29 3.54
C VAL A 911 -21.30 -32.61 4.28
N ALA A 912 -21.08 -32.59 5.61
CA ALA A 912 -21.06 -33.82 6.40
C ALA A 912 -22.39 -34.59 6.33
N ARG A 913 -23.52 -33.87 6.24
CA ARG A 913 -24.85 -34.46 6.08
C ARG A 913 -25.03 -35.13 4.73
N THR A 914 -24.63 -34.48 3.63
CA THR A 914 -24.80 -35.03 2.28
C THR A 914 -23.84 -36.18 1.99
N GLN A 915 -22.65 -36.16 2.58
CA GLN A 915 -21.63 -37.19 2.44
C GLN A 915 -21.68 -38.28 3.52
N TRP A 916 -22.63 -38.19 4.46
CA TRP A 916 -22.83 -39.15 5.56
C TRP A 916 -21.59 -39.32 6.44
N TRP A 917 -20.78 -38.26 6.57
CA TRP A 917 -19.56 -38.28 7.35
C TRP A 917 -19.84 -38.10 8.84
N SER A 918 -19.17 -38.91 9.67
CA SER A 918 -19.29 -38.83 11.12
C SER A 918 -18.54 -37.62 11.68
N LEU A 919 -19.19 -36.83 12.51
CA LEU A 919 -18.59 -35.75 13.31
C LEU A 919 -18.51 -36.13 14.79
N THR A 920 -17.60 -35.51 15.52
CA THR A 920 -17.43 -35.74 16.97
C THR A 920 -18.62 -35.22 17.77
N ALA A 921 -19.08 -35.98 18.77
CA ALA A 921 -20.23 -35.60 19.60
C ALA A 921 -20.04 -34.28 20.36
N GLU A 922 -18.81 -33.98 20.80
CA GLU A 922 -18.51 -32.76 21.53
C GLU A 922 -18.72 -31.50 20.69
N THR A 923 -18.25 -31.49 19.44
CA THR A 923 -18.41 -30.33 18.55
C THR A 923 -19.88 -30.12 18.18
N MET A 924 -20.63 -31.20 17.94
CA MET A 924 -22.08 -31.13 17.70
C MET A 924 -22.83 -30.50 18.87
N LEU A 925 -22.58 -30.94 20.10
CA LEU A 925 -23.24 -30.40 21.29
C LEU A 925 -22.94 -28.92 21.49
N LYS A 926 -21.69 -28.50 21.27
CA LYS A 926 -21.30 -27.07 21.35
C LYS A 926 -21.97 -26.23 20.26
N CYS A 927 -22.08 -26.75 19.03
CA CYS A 927 -22.73 -26.04 17.92
C CYS A 927 -24.26 -26.00 18.04
N LEU A 928 -24.90 -26.94 18.75
CA LEU A 928 -26.32 -26.86 19.11
C LEU A 928 -26.64 -25.71 20.08
N GLU A 929 -25.64 -25.18 20.78
CA GLU A 929 -25.78 -24.04 21.69
C GLU A 929 -25.21 -22.73 21.09
N HIS A 930 -24.83 -22.73 19.81
CA HIS A 930 -24.26 -21.55 19.13
C HIS A 930 -25.22 -20.36 19.17
N SER A 931 -24.70 -19.13 19.22
CA SER A 931 -25.49 -17.89 19.17
C SER A 931 -26.36 -17.75 17.90
N THR A 932 -25.92 -18.33 16.78
CA THR A 932 -26.45 -18.08 15.44
C THR A 932 -27.41 -19.17 15.01
N GLY A 933 -28.66 -18.80 14.69
CA GLY A 933 -29.74 -19.75 14.43
C GLY A 933 -29.49 -20.72 13.28
N PHE A 934 -28.97 -20.23 12.15
CA PHE A 934 -28.72 -21.08 10.98
C PHE A 934 -27.58 -22.10 11.21
N VAL A 935 -26.64 -21.84 12.14
CA VAL A 935 -25.64 -22.84 12.54
C VAL A 935 -26.32 -23.98 13.29
N ARG A 936 -27.20 -23.64 14.24
CA ARG A 936 -27.98 -24.65 14.98
C ARG A 936 -28.87 -25.47 14.05
N GLU A 937 -29.51 -24.82 13.07
CA GLU A 937 -30.30 -25.47 12.02
C GLU A 937 -29.47 -26.47 11.20
N ALA A 938 -28.29 -26.08 10.75
CA ALA A 938 -27.39 -26.98 10.01
C ALA A 938 -27.01 -28.23 10.81
N VAL A 939 -26.77 -28.08 12.12
CA VAL A 939 -26.48 -29.20 13.03
C VAL A 939 -27.71 -30.10 13.21
N ILE A 940 -28.91 -29.53 13.32
CA ILE A 940 -30.16 -30.28 13.40
C ILE A 940 -30.39 -31.08 12.11
N ALA A 941 -30.21 -30.45 10.95
CA ALA A 941 -30.30 -31.09 9.64
C ALA A 941 -29.29 -32.24 9.50
N TYR A 942 -28.07 -32.05 10.00
CA TYR A 942 -27.06 -33.12 10.08
C TYR A 942 -27.52 -34.27 10.97
N LEU A 943 -27.98 -33.99 12.19
CA LEU A 943 -28.42 -35.01 13.16
C LEU A 943 -29.63 -35.80 12.68
N GLN A 944 -30.50 -35.20 11.86
CA GLN A 944 -31.63 -35.87 11.25
C GLN A 944 -31.20 -37.05 10.37
N VAL A 945 -30.03 -36.97 9.74
CA VAL A 945 -29.46 -38.05 8.91
C VAL A 945 -28.51 -38.93 9.74
N ALA A 946 -27.58 -38.32 10.47
CA ALA A 946 -26.49 -39.04 11.14
C ALA A 946 -26.92 -39.76 12.43
N SER A 947 -27.84 -39.19 13.22
CA SER A 947 -28.26 -39.78 14.50
C SER A 947 -29.68 -39.35 14.95
N PRO A 948 -30.75 -39.88 14.30
CA PRO A 948 -32.14 -39.54 14.63
C PRO A 948 -32.50 -39.78 16.11
N ARG A 949 -31.92 -40.82 16.72
CA ARG A 949 -32.14 -41.15 18.15
C ARG A 949 -31.59 -40.08 19.08
N SER A 950 -30.44 -39.50 18.74
CA SER A 950 -29.84 -38.41 19.52
C SER A 950 -30.64 -37.12 19.34
N LEU A 951 -31.11 -36.85 18.11
CA LEU A 951 -31.98 -35.71 17.83
C LEU A 951 -33.26 -35.74 18.67
N MET A 952 -33.92 -36.90 18.79
CA MET A 952 -35.12 -37.07 19.63
C MET A 952 -34.90 -36.70 21.11
N LYS A 953 -33.70 -36.93 21.65
CA LYS A 953 -33.36 -36.56 23.04
C LYS A 953 -33.20 -35.06 23.22
N VAL A 954 -32.74 -34.34 22.18
CA VAL A 954 -32.48 -32.89 22.25
C VAL A 954 -33.67 -32.06 21.78
N LEU A 955 -34.56 -32.63 20.97
CA LEU A 955 -35.73 -31.97 20.37
C LEU A 955 -36.63 -31.22 21.37
N PRO A 956 -36.92 -31.72 22.59
CA PRO A 956 -37.72 -30.98 23.58
C PRO A 956 -37.07 -29.65 24.01
N ARG A 957 -35.74 -29.57 23.99
CA ARG A 957 -35.01 -28.32 24.28
C ARG A 957 -35.10 -27.35 23.11
N LEU A 958 -34.97 -27.85 21.87
CA LEU A 958 -35.02 -27.04 20.65
C LEU A 958 -36.41 -26.45 20.35
N LEU A 959 -37.49 -27.11 20.81
CA LEU A 959 -38.84 -26.54 20.75
C LEU A 959 -39.02 -25.27 21.61
N LYS A 960 -38.06 -24.99 22.50
CA LYS A 960 -38.00 -23.76 23.32
C LYS A 960 -36.93 -22.78 22.82
N ASP A 961 -36.34 -23.02 21.64
CA ASP A 961 -35.35 -22.11 21.05
C ASP A 961 -35.98 -20.73 20.75
N ARG A 962 -35.19 -19.68 20.89
CA ARG A 962 -35.62 -18.29 20.68
C ARG A 962 -35.63 -17.92 19.20
N ASP A 963 -34.87 -18.63 18.38
CA ASP A 963 -34.74 -18.36 16.96
C ASP A 963 -35.89 -19.01 16.19
N SER A 964 -36.58 -18.21 15.37
CA SER A 964 -37.77 -18.64 14.64
C SER A 964 -37.48 -19.73 13.63
N LEU A 965 -36.27 -19.74 13.04
CA LEU A 965 -35.86 -20.70 12.02
C LEU A 965 -35.57 -22.07 12.66
N VAL A 966 -34.85 -22.09 13.79
CA VAL A 966 -34.61 -23.31 14.57
C VAL A 966 -35.92 -23.90 15.10
N LEU A 967 -36.81 -23.04 15.60
CA LEU A 967 -38.10 -23.44 16.13
C LEU A 967 -39.03 -23.98 15.02
N ALA A 968 -39.04 -23.37 13.84
CA ALA A 968 -39.81 -23.87 12.70
C ALA A 968 -39.34 -25.25 12.26
N GLN A 969 -38.02 -25.46 12.11
CA GLN A 969 -37.44 -26.75 11.76
C GLN A 969 -37.73 -27.81 12.83
N SER A 970 -37.54 -27.47 14.11
CA SER A 970 -37.80 -28.37 15.24
C SER A 970 -39.26 -28.80 15.31
N ARG A 971 -40.20 -27.89 15.05
CA ARG A 971 -41.65 -28.22 14.99
C ARG A 971 -41.97 -29.16 13.84
N ALA A 972 -41.40 -28.92 12.65
CA ALA A 972 -41.61 -29.78 11.50
C ALA A 972 -41.09 -31.21 11.77
N ILE A 973 -39.91 -31.33 12.37
CA ILE A 973 -39.30 -32.61 12.75
C ILE A 973 -40.13 -33.31 13.83
N TYR A 974 -40.57 -32.57 14.85
CA TYR A 974 -41.43 -33.11 15.92
C TYR A 974 -42.76 -33.66 15.37
N TYR A 975 -43.39 -32.92 14.45
CA TYR A 975 -44.62 -33.37 13.78
C TYR A 975 -44.39 -34.65 12.96
N TYR A 976 -43.27 -34.73 12.22
CA TYR A 976 -42.88 -35.93 11.48
C TYR A 976 -42.71 -37.15 12.42
N PHE A 977 -42.01 -37.00 13.55
CA PHE A 977 -41.84 -38.09 14.51
C PHE A 977 -43.13 -38.47 15.25
N GLN A 978 -44.04 -37.53 15.51
CA GLN A 978 -45.35 -37.86 16.09
C GLN A 978 -46.24 -38.64 15.12
N ASN A 979 -46.26 -38.27 13.84
CA ASN A 979 -47.08 -38.94 12.84
C ASN A 979 -46.53 -40.31 12.42
N ASN A 980 -45.21 -40.45 12.28
CA ASN A 980 -44.59 -41.74 11.98
C ASN A 980 -44.39 -42.62 13.24
N GLY A 981 -44.34 -42.02 14.43
CA GLY A 981 -44.31 -42.74 15.70
C GLY A 981 -45.58 -43.56 15.97
N LYS A 982 -46.73 -43.17 15.40
CA LYS A 982 -47.96 -44.00 15.42
C LYS A 982 -47.84 -45.30 14.59
N ASN A 983 -46.90 -45.40 13.66
CA ASN A 983 -46.60 -46.64 12.92
C ASN A 983 -45.43 -47.45 13.52
N ILE A 984 -44.68 -46.91 14.48
CA ILE A 984 -43.52 -47.57 15.11
C ILE A 984 -43.82 -48.04 16.55
N LEU A 985 -44.98 -47.67 17.11
CA LEU A 985 -45.48 -48.11 18.42
C LEU A 985 -46.02 -49.56 18.47
N ASN A 986 -45.54 -50.44 17.59
CA ASN A 986 -45.84 -51.88 17.60
C ASN A 986 -44.61 -52.76 17.88
N LEU A 987 -43.65 -52.25 18.66
CA LEU A 987 -42.54 -53.03 19.22
C LEU A 987 -42.28 -52.59 20.67
N SER A 988 -43.28 -52.82 21.54
CA SER A 988 -43.05 -53.00 22.97
C SER A 988 -43.35 -54.46 23.31
N ASN A 989 -42.30 -55.25 23.46
CA ASN A 989 -42.21 -56.31 24.46
C ASN A 989 -40.75 -56.79 24.52
N ASN A 990 -40.00 -56.22 25.46
CA ASN A 990 -39.19 -56.97 26.42
C ASN A 990 -38.59 -55.97 27.43
N LEU A 991 -39.26 -55.89 28.57
CA LEU A 991 -38.73 -55.34 29.83
C LEU A 991 -37.90 -56.41 30.54
N HIS A 992 -36.94 -55.94 31.35
CA HIS A 992 -36.00 -56.66 32.23
C HIS A 992 -34.80 -57.30 31.49
N GLU A 993 -33.54 -57.03 31.82
CA GLU A 993 -32.91 -56.85 33.14
C GLU A 993 -31.80 -55.78 33.15
N SER A 994 -31.52 -55.32 34.37
CA SER A 994 -30.48 -54.39 34.78
C SER A 994 -29.08 -55.03 34.89
N LYS A 995 -28.06 -54.17 34.86
CA LYS A 995 -26.64 -54.34 35.28
C LYS A 995 -25.71 -54.95 34.22
N ASP A 996 -25.01 -54.07 33.49
CA ASP A 996 -23.55 -53.93 33.62
C ASP A 996 -23.05 -52.80 32.69
N ILE A 997 -22.61 -51.71 33.33
CA ILE A 997 -21.69 -50.73 32.77
C ILE A 997 -20.31 -51.35 33.01
N ASP A 998 -19.54 -51.72 31.97
CA ASP A 998 -18.08 -51.43 31.89
C ASP A 998 -17.24 -52.09 30.76
N THR A 999 -17.73 -52.98 29.91
CA THR A 999 -16.81 -53.77 29.06
C THR A 999 -16.71 -53.43 27.57
N GLU A 1000 -17.67 -52.70 26.99
CA GLU A 1000 -17.66 -52.48 25.53
C GLU A 1000 -16.94 -51.21 25.04
N ILE A 1001 -16.60 -50.28 25.94
CA ILE A 1001 -15.91 -49.03 25.58
C ILE A 1001 -14.37 -49.18 25.60
N LYS A 1002 -13.82 -50.23 26.23
CA LYS A 1002 -12.37 -50.51 26.20
C LYS A 1002 -11.87 -51.31 24.99
N ALA A 1003 -12.75 -52.00 24.26
CA ALA A 1003 -12.34 -52.89 23.17
C ALA A 1003 -12.13 -52.22 21.80
N ARG A 1004 -12.51 -50.95 21.62
CA ARG A 1004 -12.36 -50.22 20.33
C ARG A 1004 -11.15 -49.28 20.25
N MET A 1005 -10.25 -49.30 21.24
CA MET A 1005 -9.06 -48.42 21.25
C MET A 1005 -7.74 -49.10 20.85
N ILE A 1006 -7.72 -50.36 20.40
CA ILE A 1006 -6.48 -51.04 20.02
C ILE A 1006 -6.64 -51.74 18.68
N GLY A 1007 -5.99 -51.22 17.64
CA GLY A 1007 -5.78 -51.94 16.37
C GLY A 1007 -5.81 -51.08 15.11
N LYS A 1008 -4.66 -50.48 14.74
CA LYS A 1008 -4.23 -50.35 13.33
C LYS A 1008 -3.36 -51.57 13.00
N PRO A 1009 -3.01 -51.90 11.73
CA PRO A 1009 -3.43 -51.34 10.43
C PRO A 1009 -3.77 -52.44 9.37
N ASN A 1010 -4.04 -52.00 8.14
CA ASN A 1010 -3.99 -52.71 6.85
C ASN A 1010 -5.27 -53.39 6.32
N GLY A 1011 -5.53 -53.15 5.04
CA GLY A 1011 -6.30 -54.06 4.19
C GLY A 1011 -7.32 -53.38 3.28
N TYR A 1012 -6.89 -53.15 2.04
CA TYR A 1012 -7.67 -53.04 0.81
C TYR A 1012 -9.12 -53.57 0.80
N GLY A 1013 -9.97 -52.91 0.00
CA GLY A 1013 -10.99 -53.62 -0.78
C GLY A 1013 -12.40 -53.03 -0.72
N GLU A 1014 -12.75 -52.31 -1.80
CA GLU A 1014 -14.04 -52.36 -2.50
C GLU A 1014 -15.34 -52.31 -1.68
N SER A 1015 -15.98 -51.14 -1.64
CA SER A 1015 -17.14 -50.79 -2.48
C SER A 1015 -17.72 -49.45 -2.05
#